data_AF-A0A4R5DR63-F1
#
_entry.id   AF-A0A4R5DR63-F1
#
_cell.length_a   1.000
_cell.length_b   1.000
_cell.length_c   1.000
_cell.angle_alpha   90.00
_cell.angle_beta   90.00
_cell.angle_gamma   90.00
#
_symmetry.space_group_name_H-M   'P 1'
#
loop_
_entity.id
_entity.type
_entity.pdbx_description
1 polymer ?
#
loop_
_entity_poly.entity_id
_entity_poly.type
_entity_poly.pdbx_seq_one_letter_code
_entity_poly.pdbx_strand_id
1 'polypeptide(L)'
;MKIFCKIFLISIVSLLIPDRIAAQNFVHPGINQTAADLAYMKQQVLKSEQPWKDAFEKLKKKTDLNFEIKTYTHVLRGSYGKPNIGGDDLSKGANMAYNCALVWYITGEKPYADKAIEIINAWSPVIWDLDYNDAKLLAAWTGHVWCNAAEILRYNNAGWKKQDIDRFSNMLMTVYYPLFRYYFPQANGNWDGAIIHSIMAIGIFTDNRKMFDNAVGHFLHGPVNGSIFKYIYPSGQCQETTRDQGHVQLGLGEFAGAAHIAWTQNVDLFSIGNNRLALGYEYTSEFLLGKKPHSYGIISERAKSFRDDYEYVYNHYKSKGLSLPFTSQAADSARKNATVSVLTSRRAPDGKAKTLKLSILKADVKITGAKASEKVTPRPSAVFVEPGKSIQDALNAGAGKQVVVIAKAGVHTLPRTLRIPNDVTLAGEGIETILFLDPASGVRDAIVNAEPDLTNITIRDLVIEGALKTEIHSDPNSTRSFRSTANRGGIMFLGQKAGQMKNITLENVTVKNCTYNGVFISGAENVNILNCNLEENGSSVVPGPQLQHNLLLTHCSKVTIKDSRLDTSPFGSGVALGHCRDVLVANSEIARNAWYGVLITESNNVKVENNLIEGNDRSGVMSEFLSSGSENVTVNGNTIQYNNGFGVESYAGKNIRADKNIFAGNGNAAEQQRISSERFIIMK
;
A
#
# COMPACT_ATOMS: atom_id res chain seq x y z
N MET A 1 0.43 -81.54 33.84
CA MET A 1 1.34 -80.62 34.56
C MET A 1 0.99 -79.21 34.10
N LYS A 2 0.48 -78.36 35.01
CA LYS A 2 -0.02 -77.01 34.73
C LYS A 2 1.11 -76.08 34.31
N ILE A 3 0.97 -75.32 33.21
CA ILE A 3 1.66 -74.03 33.04
C ILE A 3 0.71 -73.04 32.36
N PHE A 4 0.37 -72.00 33.11
CA PHE A 4 -0.35 -70.79 32.70
C PHE A 4 0.48 -70.01 31.66
N CYS A 5 -0.15 -69.54 30.58
CA CYS A 5 0.43 -68.50 29.73
C CYS A 5 -0.42 -67.24 29.83
N LYS A 6 0.16 -66.20 30.45
CA LYS A 6 -0.41 -64.87 30.64
C LYS A 6 -0.52 -64.14 29.29
N ILE A 7 -1.69 -63.58 29.02
CA ILE A 7 -1.91 -62.61 27.95
C ILE A 7 -1.34 -61.27 28.42
N PHE A 8 -0.34 -60.73 27.72
CA PHE A 8 0.15 -59.37 27.90
C PHE A 8 -0.56 -58.45 26.89
N LEU A 9 -1.47 -57.61 27.40
CA LEU A 9 -2.06 -56.51 26.63
C LEU A 9 -1.03 -55.37 26.60
N ILE A 10 -0.43 -55.07 25.45
CA ILE A 10 0.39 -53.88 25.26
C ILE A 10 -0.53 -52.75 24.83
N SER A 11 -0.92 -51.89 25.77
CA SER A 11 -1.55 -50.61 25.48
C SER A 11 -0.51 -49.64 24.93
N ILE A 12 -0.53 -49.38 23.63
CA ILE A 12 0.24 -48.30 23.00
C ILE A 12 -0.49 -46.99 23.31
N VAL A 13 -0.02 -46.28 24.34
CA VAL A 13 -0.39 -44.88 24.57
C VAL A 13 0.51 -44.03 23.66
N SER A 14 -0.01 -43.65 22.50
CA SER A 14 0.60 -42.63 21.65
C SER A 14 0.44 -41.26 22.33
N LEU A 15 1.41 -40.89 23.17
CA LEU A 15 1.58 -39.53 23.65
C LEU A 15 1.95 -38.64 22.44
N LEU A 16 0.93 -38.02 21.83
CA LEU A 16 1.10 -36.85 20.99
C LEU A 16 1.65 -35.72 21.87
N ILE A 17 2.97 -35.63 21.96
CA ILE A 17 3.64 -34.41 22.42
C ILE A 17 3.42 -33.40 21.28
N PRO A 18 2.70 -32.29 21.49
CA PRO A 18 2.70 -31.22 20.51
C PRO A 18 4.14 -30.73 20.41
N ASP A 19 4.69 -30.75 19.20
CA ASP A 19 5.91 -30.02 18.89
C ASP A 19 5.68 -28.56 19.32
N ARG A 20 6.22 -28.21 20.49
CA ARG A 20 6.42 -26.81 20.82
C ARG A 20 7.43 -26.33 19.79
N ILE A 21 6.94 -25.68 18.74
CA ILE A 21 7.75 -24.81 17.90
C ILE A 21 8.35 -23.80 18.87
N ALA A 22 9.58 -24.07 19.33
CA ALA A 22 10.37 -23.06 20.02
C ALA A 22 10.52 -21.93 19.01
N ALA A 23 9.99 -20.75 19.32
CA ALA A 23 10.17 -19.59 18.47
C ALA A 23 11.67 -19.45 18.19
N GLN A 24 12.05 -19.43 16.91
CA GLN A 24 13.46 -19.31 16.53
C GLN A 24 14.06 -18.09 17.25
N ASN A 25 15.21 -18.26 17.90
CA ASN A 25 15.93 -17.12 18.47
C ASN A 25 16.39 -16.17 17.36
N PHE A 26 16.50 -14.88 17.65
CA PHE A 26 17.04 -13.94 16.66
C PHE A 26 18.47 -14.27 16.28
N VAL A 27 18.80 -14.03 15.01
CA VAL A 27 20.18 -14.05 14.52
C VAL A 27 20.86 -12.76 14.95
N HIS A 28 22.02 -12.87 15.59
CA HIS A 28 22.83 -11.75 16.07
C HIS A 28 24.31 -11.87 15.68
N PRO A 29 24.95 -10.77 15.20
CA PRO A 29 24.27 -9.59 14.67
C PRO A 29 23.35 -10.00 13.51
N GLY A 30 22.26 -9.27 13.31
CA GLY A 30 21.25 -9.61 12.31
C GLY A 30 20.20 -8.53 12.09
N ILE A 31 20.48 -7.26 12.37
CA ILE A 31 19.63 -6.15 11.93
C ILE A 31 19.87 -5.91 10.44
N ASN A 32 20.82 -5.07 10.03
CA ASN A 32 21.16 -4.94 8.60
C ASN A 32 22.04 -6.09 8.10
N GLN A 33 22.95 -6.60 8.93
CA GLN A 33 24.00 -7.53 8.48
C GLN A 33 24.16 -8.67 9.47
N THR A 34 24.27 -9.89 8.95
CA THR A 34 24.71 -11.04 9.77
C THR A 34 26.22 -10.99 10.05
N ALA A 35 26.70 -11.83 10.97
CA ALA A 35 28.15 -11.99 11.20
C ALA A 35 28.91 -12.32 9.89
N ALA A 36 28.32 -13.17 9.05
CA ALA A 36 28.89 -13.53 7.75
C ALA A 36 28.93 -12.34 6.79
N ASP A 37 27.85 -11.55 6.73
CA ASP A 37 27.77 -10.36 5.87
C ASP A 37 28.80 -9.30 6.28
N LEU A 38 28.94 -9.05 7.59
CA LEU A 38 29.96 -8.16 8.12
C LEU A 38 31.36 -8.64 7.75
N ALA A 39 31.68 -9.92 8.00
CA ALA A 39 32.98 -10.50 7.65
C ALA A 39 33.28 -10.41 6.14
N TYR A 40 32.28 -10.65 5.30
CA TYR A 40 32.39 -10.51 3.85
C TYR A 40 32.67 -9.07 3.44
N MET A 41 31.90 -8.09 3.95
CA MET A 41 32.14 -6.66 3.72
C MET A 41 33.58 -6.27 4.08
N LYS A 42 34.05 -6.66 5.28
CA LYS A 42 35.43 -6.41 5.72
C LYS A 42 36.45 -7.02 4.77
N GLN A 43 36.25 -8.26 4.35
CA GLN A 43 37.14 -8.94 3.41
C GLN A 43 37.23 -8.18 2.08
N GLN A 44 36.11 -7.74 1.52
CA GLN A 44 36.07 -7.00 0.26
C GLN A 44 36.80 -5.65 0.35
N VAL A 45 36.64 -4.93 1.47
CA VAL A 45 37.38 -3.68 1.72
C VAL A 45 38.88 -3.94 1.83
N LEU A 46 39.31 -4.95 2.62
CA LEU A 46 40.72 -5.28 2.79
C LEU A 46 41.40 -5.73 1.49
N LYS A 47 40.64 -6.35 0.58
CA LYS A 47 41.10 -6.69 -0.77
C LYS A 47 41.08 -5.51 -1.75
N SER A 48 40.64 -4.33 -1.32
CA SER A 48 40.49 -3.14 -2.18
C SER A 48 39.53 -3.34 -3.36
N GLU A 49 38.52 -4.20 -3.20
CA GLU A 49 37.54 -4.51 -4.25
C GLU A 49 36.56 -3.36 -4.46
N GLN A 50 36.22 -3.07 -5.72
CA GLN A 50 35.18 -2.09 -6.05
C GLN A 50 33.79 -2.73 -6.01
N PRO A 51 32.75 -2.02 -5.54
CA PRO A 51 32.73 -0.62 -5.11
C PRO A 51 33.07 -0.36 -3.63
N TRP A 52 33.44 -1.39 -2.86
CA TRP A 52 33.65 -1.28 -1.40
C TRP A 52 34.80 -0.34 -1.02
N LYS A 53 35.91 -0.38 -1.77
CA LYS A 53 37.08 0.48 -1.50
C LYS A 53 36.70 1.96 -1.44
N ASP A 54 36.11 2.48 -2.52
CA ASP A 54 35.77 3.90 -2.62
C ASP A 54 34.71 4.31 -1.59
N ALA A 55 33.74 3.44 -1.33
CA ALA A 55 32.72 3.68 -0.31
C ALA A 55 33.32 3.75 1.10
N PHE A 56 34.26 2.86 1.41
CA PHE A 56 34.97 2.83 2.70
C PHE A 56 35.88 4.05 2.89
N GLU A 57 36.68 4.41 1.88
CA GLU A 57 37.57 5.59 1.96
C GLU A 57 36.76 6.88 2.22
N LYS A 58 35.62 7.04 1.52
CA LYS A 58 34.69 8.15 1.75
C LYS A 58 34.06 8.09 3.14
N LEU A 59 33.66 6.90 3.62
CA LEU A 59 33.12 6.73 4.96
C LEU A 59 34.14 7.13 6.02
N LYS A 60 35.36 6.57 5.96
CA LYS A 60 36.44 6.84 6.91
C LYS A 60 36.79 8.33 6.94
N LYS A 61 36.84 9.00 5.78
CA LYS A 61 37.05 10.45 5.70
C LYS A 61 35.95 11.27 6.37
N LYS A 62 34.70 10.81 6.32
CA LYS A 62 33.54 11.47 6.98
C LYS A 62 33.40 11.11 8.47
N THR A 63 34.16 10.13 8.95
CA THR A 63 34.06 9.62 10.33
C THR A 63 35.04 10.38 11.22
N ASP A 64 34.55 11.44 11.84
CA ASP A 64 35.35 12.34 12.67
C ASP A 64 35.37 11.90 14.14
N LEU A 65 36.57 11.57 14.65
CA LEU A 65 36.77 11.23 16.07
C LEU A 65 36.67 12.46 16.99
N ASN A 66 36.73 13.68 16.46
CA ASN A 66 36.52 14.91 17.21
C ASN A 66 35.06 15.37 17.22
N PHE A 67 34.14 14.54 16.74
CA PHE A 67 32.71 14.86 16.72
C PHE A 67 32.21 15.29 18.12
N GLU A 68 31.68 16.51 18.20
CA GLU A 68 31.11 17.07 19.42
C GLU A 68 29.75 16.43 19.70
N ILE A 69 29.61 15.82 20.89
CA ILE A 69 28.39 15.12 21.29
C ILE A 69 27.50 16.09 22.05
N LYS A 70 26.44 16.57 21.40
CA LYS A 70 25.45 17.46 22.00
C LYS A 70 24.12 16.73 22.22
N THR A 71 23.80 16.46 23.47
CA THR A 71 22.60 15.70 23.85
C THR A 71 21.50 16.63 24.37
N TYR A 72 20.26 16.19 24.22
CA TYR A 72 19.08 16.93 24.64
C TYR A 72 18.10 16.02 25.37
N THR A 73 17.49 16.54 26.43
CA THR A 73 16.46 15.83 27.19
C THR A 73 15.13 15.81 26.47
N HIS A 74 14.73 16.96 25.91
CA HIS A 74 13.52 17.10 25.10
C HIS A 74 13.95 17.40 23.66
N VAL A 75 13.69 16.46 22.75
CA VAL A 75 13.98 16.66 21.32
C VAL A 75 12.71 17.11 20.62
N LEU A 76 12.70 18.35 20.13
CA LEU A 76 11.51 18.95 19.53
C LEU A 76 11.71 19.15 18.03
N ARG A 77 10.84 18.55 17.21
CA ARG A 77 10.89 18.70 15.76
C ARG A 77 9.51 18.97 15.19
N GLY A 78 9.25 20.24 14.86
CA GLY A 78 8.02 20.66 14.19
C GLY A 78 8.05 20.44 12.69
N SER A 79 6.94 20.79 12.03
CA SER A 79 6.73 20.54 10.61
C SER A 79 7.84 21.18 9.77
N TYR A 80 8.36 20.43 8.80
CA TYR A 80 9.50 20.85 7.97
C TYR A 80 10.75 21.19 8.81
N GLY A 81 10.88 20.55 9.99
CA GLY A 81 11.96 20.81 10.94
C GLY A 81 11.88 22.17 11.66
N LYS A 82 10.67 22.71 11.92
CA LYS A 82 10.51 24.00 12.61
C LYS A 82 9.47 23.93 13.74
N PRO A 83 9.84 24.12 15.02
CA PRO A 83 11.21 24.30 15.53
C PRO A 83 12.06 23.03 15.37
N ASN A 84 13.38 23.16 15.54
CA ASN A 84 14.32 22.03 15.62
C ASN A 84 15.24 22.23 16.82
N ILE A 85 14.95 21.53 17.91
CA ILE A 85 15.72 21.54 19.15
C ILE A 85 16.22 20.11 19.37
N GLY A 86 17.52 19.91 19.18
CA GLY A 86 18.18 18.60 19.35
C GLY A 86 17.92 17.56 18.26
N GLY A 87 17.03 17.81 17.30
CA GLY A 87 16.69 16.83 16.26
C GLY A 87 17.81 16.57 15.27
N ASP A 88 18.52 17.62 14.87
CA ASP A 88 19.72 17.49 14.03
C ASP A 88 20.87 16.82 14.78
N ASP A 89 21.06 17.16 16.05
CA ASP A 89 22.10 16.58 16.90
C ASP A 89 21.85 15.08 17.12
N LEU A 90 20.60 14.68 17.34
CA LEU A 90 20.19 13.27 17.44
C LEU A 90 20.50 12.52 16.15
N SER A 91 20.11 13.08 15.00
CA SER A 91 20.34 12.47 13.68
C SER A 91 21.83 12.34 13.36
N LYS A 92 22.61 13.39 13.62
CA LYS A 92 24.06 13.39 13.39
C LYS A 92 24.77 12.42 14.33
N GLY A 93 24.35 12.36 15.59
CA GLY A 93 24.84 11.39 16.57
C GLY A 93 24.61 9.96 16.13
N ALA A 94 23.39 9.61 15.72
CA ALA A 94 23.05 8.27 15.25
C ALA A 94 23.93 7.85 14.06
N ASN A 95 24.01 8.72 13.06
CA ASN A 95 24.82 8.47 11.86
C ASN A 95 26.32 8.37 12.19
N MET A 96 26.85 9.23 13.05
CA MET A 96 28.27 9.20 13.44
C MET A 96 28.61 7.94 14.24
N ALA A 97 27.74 7.52 15.16
CA ALA A 97 27.92 6.27 15.90
C ALA A 97 27.95 5.07 14.95
N TYR A 98 27.05 5.02 13.96
CA TYR A 98 27.03 3.94 12.98
C TYR A 98 28.26 3.95 12.06
N ASN A 99 28.67 5.12 11.58
CA ASN A 99 29.91 5.29 10.81
C ASN A 99 31.12 4.77 11.59
N CYS A 100 31.26 5.19 12.85
CA CYS A 100 32.33 4.77 13.75
C CYS A 100 32.31 3.24 13.97
N ALA A 101 31.14 2.64 14.21
CA ALA A 101 31.00 1.20 14.39
C ALA A 101 31.45 0.41 13.15
N LEU A 102 31.07 0.86 11.95
CA LEU A 102 31.49 0.23 10.68
C LEU A 102 32.99 0.39 10.44
N VAL A 103 33.54 1.59 10.63
CA VAL A 103 34.99 1.83 10.46
C VAL A 103 35.78 0.97 11.43
N TRP A 104 35.38 0.93 12.71
CA TRP A 104 36.01 0.07 13.71
C TRP A 104 35.95 -1.40 13.32
N TYR A 105 34.79 -1.93 12.92
CA TYR A 105 34.67 -3.33 12.57
C TYR A 105 35.61 -3.72 11.41
N ILE A 106 35.68 -2.87 10.39
CA ILE A 106 36.51 -3.07 9.21
C ILE A 106 38.01 -2.99 9.56
N THR A 107 38.45 -1.96 10.29
CA THR A 107 39.89 -1.70 10.52
C THR A 107 40.45 -2.36 11.77
N GLY A 108 39.61 -2.60 12.78
CA GLY A 108 40.03 -2.96 14.14
C GLY A 108 40.53 -1.78 14.98
N GLU A 109 40.49 -0.54 14.48
CA GLU A 109 41.00 0.65 15.17
C GLU A 109 40.09 1.03 16.35
N LYS A 110 40.50 0.66 17.57
CA LYS A 110 39.74 0.84 18.83
C LYS A 110 39.16 2.24 19.06
N PRO A 111 39.84 3.36 18.74
CA PRO A 111 39.27 4.71 18.95
C PRO A 111 37.91 4.92 18.29
N TYR A 112 37.62 4.27 17.16
CA TYR A 112 36.31 4.35 16.52
C TYR A 112 35.23 3.60 17.30
N ALA A 113 35.54 2.43 17.88
CA ALA A 113 34.59 1.75 18.79
C ALA A 113 34.33 2.59 20.03
N ASP A 114 35.38 3.17 20.62
CA ASP A 114 35.27 4.01 21.81
C ASP A 114 34.37 5.22 21.54
N LYS A 115 34.57 5.92 20.41
CA LYS A 115 33.73 7.05 20.02
C LYS A 115 32.28 6.63 19.74
N ALA A 116 32.04 5.50 19.08
CA ALA A 116 30.68 5.01 18.86
C ALA A 116 29.96 4.71 20.19
N ILE A 117 30.63 4.04 21.12
CA ILE A 117 30.13 3.75 22.46
C ILE A 117 29.88 5.06 23.23
N GLU A 118 30.80 6.02 23.18
CA GLU A 118 30.67 7.32 23.82
C GLU A 118 29.41 8.06 23.35
N ILE A 119 29.15 8.12 22.04
CA ILE A 119 27.96 8.76 21.46
C ILE A 119 26.67 8.07 21.96
N ILE A 120 26.60 6.74 21.85
CA ILE A 120 25.41 5.98 22.28
C ILE A 120 25.16 6.16 23.78
N ASN A 121 26.21 6.07 24.59
CA ASN A 121 26.14 6.18 26.04
C ASN A 121 25.80 7.60 26.51
N ALA A 122 26.19 8.64 25.76
CA ALA A 122 25.83 10.02 26.07
C ALA A 122 24.33 10.27 25.86
N TRP A 123 23.74 9.75 24.77
CA TRP A 123 22.32 9.94 24.48
C TRP A 123 21.40 9.09 25.36
N SER A 124 21.78 7.83 25.61
CA SER A 124 20.93 6.82 26.26
C SER A 124 20.26 7.25 27.58
N PRO A 125 20.96 7.93 28.52
CA PRO A 125 20.35 8.37 29.78
C PRO A 125 19.76 9.79 29.73
N VAL A 126 20.01 10.55 28.66
CA VAL A 126 19.68 11.98 28.62
C VAL A 126 18.34 12.25 27.96
N ILE A 127 18.02 11.59 26.85
CA ILE A 127 16.76 11.83 26.13
C ILE A 127 15.57 11.24 26.90
N TRP A 128 14.56 12.06 27.17
CA TRP A 128 13.35 11.66 27.91
C TRP A 128 12.13 11.58 26.99
N ASP A 129 12.04 12.44 25.98
CA ASP A 129 10.95 12.43 25.00
C ASP A 129 11.34 13.07 23.67
N LEU A 130 10.53 12.77 22.65
CA LEU A 130 10.50 13.50 21.39
C LEU A 130 9.08 14.01 21.14
N ASP A 131 8.95 15.28 20.77
CA ASP A 131 7.65 15.94 20.60
C ASP A 131 7.63 16.90 19.40
N TYR A 132 6.43 17.36 19.03
CA TYR A 132 6.02 18.01 17.79
C TYR A 132 5.77 17.07 16.60
N ASN A 133 5.21 17.65 15.53
CA ASN A 133 4.72 16.97 14.34
C ASN A 133 5.71 15.97 13.73
N ASP A 134 6.96 16.38 13.47
CA ASP A 134 7.96 15.56 12.77
C ASP A 134 8.78 14.66 13.73
N ALA A 135 8.55 14.73 15.04
CA ALA A 135 9.35 13.96 16.01
C ALA A 135 9.19 12.45 15.87
N LYS A 136 7.98 11.96 15.57
CA LYS A 136 7.76 10.52 15.31
C LYS A 136 8.58 10.04 14.12
N LEU A 137 8.64 10.84 13.07
CA LEU A 137 9.39 10.53 11.85
C LEU A 137 10.91 10.62 12.09
N LEU A 138 11.37 11.64 12.83
CA LEU A 138 12.77 11.74 13.30
C LEU A 138 13.18 10.51 14.11
N ALA A 139 12.36 10.11 15.09
CA ALA A 139 12.61 8.92 15.89
C ALA A 139 12.69 7.68 14.99
N ALA A 140 11.77 7.56 14.03
CA ALA A 140 11.72 6.43 13.11
C ALA A 140 12.96 6.36 12.20
N TRP A 141 13.53 7.47 11.75
CA TRP A 141 14.77 7.49 10.98
C TRP A 141 16.03 7.23 11.80
N THR A 142 16.00 7.51 13.10
CA THR A 142 17.18 7.37 13.96
C THR A 142 17.21 6.03 14.71
N GLY A 143 16.04 5.45 15.00
CA GLY A 143 15.92 4.21 15.76
C GLY A 143 16.68 3.04 15.16
N HIS A 144 16.43 2.70 13.89
CA HIS A 144 17.15 1.61 13.21
C HIS A 144 18.65 1.93 13.04
N VAL A 145 19.04 3.19 12.86
CA VAL A 145 20.46 3.59 12.74
C VAL A 145 21.19 3.36 14.07
N TRP A 146 20.59 3.77 15.19
CA TRP A 146 21.13 3.49 16.52
C TRP A 146 21.28 1.99 16.78
N CYS A 147 20.25 1.20 16.46
CA CYS A 147 20.27 -0.24 16.68
C CYS A 147 21.35 -0.93 15.85
N ASN A 148 21.56 -0.53 14.60
CA ASN A 148 22.64 -1.07 13.76
C ASN A 148 24.03 -0.79 14.35
N ALA A 149 24.29 0.44 14.80
CA ALA A 149 25.55 0.78 15.46
C ALA A 149 25.77 -0.06 16.74
N ALA A 150 24.74 -0.08 17.60
CA ALA A 150 24.76 -0.78 18.88
C ALA A 150 24.96 -2.30 18.71
N GLU A 151 24.32 -2.92 17.73
CA GLU A 151 24.41 -4.36 17.50
C GLU A 151 25.82 -4.78 17.06
N ILE A 152 26.45 -4.02 16.15
CA ILE A 152 27.84 -4.25 15.73
C ILE A 152 28.77 -4.22 16.94
N LEU A 153 28.64 -3.23 17.82
CA LEU A 153 29.48 -3.09 19.01
C LEU A 153 29.25 -4.22 20.02
N ARG A 154 27.98 -4.56 20.29
CA ARG A 154 27.56 -5.58 21.27
C ARG A 154 28.07 -6.97 20.90
N TYR A 155 27.99 -7.36 19.63
CA TYR A 155 28.26 -8.73 19.20
C TYR A 155 29.66 -8.97 18.59
N ASN A 156 30.53 -7.96 18.55
CA ASN A 156 31.89 -8.10 18.02
C ASN A 156 32.99 -7.75 19.03
N ASN A 157 32.70 -7.86 20.34
CA ASN A 157 33.67 -7.64 21.42
C ASN A 157 34.30 -6.22 21.43
N ALA A 158 33.48 -5.18 21.20
CA ALA A 158 33.96 -3.78 21.24
C ALA A 158 34.36 -3.28 22.63
N GLY A 159 34.07 -4.07 23.68
CA GLY A 159 34.22 -3.67 25.08
C GLY A 159 33.05 -2.85 25.63
N TRP A 160 31.89 -2.87 24.96
CA TRP A 160 30.70 -2.15 25.43
C TRP A 160 30.12 -2.82 26.69
N LYS A 161 29.95 -2.06 27.76
CA LYS A 161 29.58 -2.60 29.07
C LYS A 161 28.12 -3.00 29.12
N LYS A 162 27.81 -4.12 29.78
CA LYS A 162 26.44 -4.64 29.93
C LYS A 162 25.47 -3.60 30.49
N GLN A 163 25.86 -2.86 31.53
CA GLN A 163 25.03 -1.80 32.11
C GLN A 163 24.64 -0.70 31.10
N ASP A 164 25.53 -0.39 30.14
CA ASP A 164 25.29 0.65 29.14
C ASP A 164 24.41 0.12 28.00
N ILE A 165 24.58 -1.16 27.63
CA ILE A 165 23.66 -1.88 26.74
C ILE A 165 22.24 -1.89 27.32
N ASP A 166 22.10 -2.12 28.63
CA ASP A 166 20.80 -2.15 29.31
C ASP A 166 20.17 -0.75 29.34
N ARG A 167 20.97 0.31 29.55
CA ARG A 167 20.49 1.70 29.47
C ARG A 167 20.02 2.07 28.06
N PHE A 168 20.76 1.70 27.03
CA PHE A 168 20.34 1.92 25.64
C PHE A 168 19.07 1.15 25.31
N SER A 169 18.97 -0.11 25.74
CA SER A 169 17.75 -0.92 25.59
C SER A 169 16.55 -0.27 26.27
N ASN A 170 16.75 0.29 27.46
CA ASN A 170 15.72 1.05 28.17
C ASN A 170 15.29 2.28 27.37
N MET A 171 16.22 3.09 26.85
CA MET A 171 15.90 4.26 26.01
C MET A 171 15.02 3.86 24.81
N LEU A 172 15.36 2.79 24.08
CA LEU A 172 14.56 2.31 22.96
C LEU A 172 13.14 1.96 23.39
N MET A 173 12.98 1.29 24.54
CA MET A 173 11.69 0.81 25.01
C MET A 173 10.82 1.88 25.70
N THR A 174 11.43 2.88 26.34
CA THR A 174 10.70 3.91 27.12
C THR A 174 10.56 5.24 26.39
N VAL A 175 11.37 5.50 25.35
CA VAL A 175 11.34 6.77 24.59
C VAL A 175 10.90 6.55 23.14
N TYR A 176 11.52 5.60 22.42
CA TYR A 176 11.25 5.38 21.00
C TYR A 176 9.97 4.56 20.76
N TYR A 177 9.89 3.36 21.34
CA TYR A 177 8.77 2.44 21.10
C TYR A 177 7.38 3.02 21.43
N PRO A 178 7.19 3.84 22.50
CA PRO A 178 5.90 4.49 22.75
C PRO A 178 5.40 5.37 21.59
N LEU A 179 6.29 6.01 20.83
CA LEU A 179 5.93 6.79 19.63
C LEU A 179 5.53 5.91 18.44
N PHE A 180 6.01 4.67 18.42
CA PHE A 180 5.89 3.73 17.29
C PHE A 180 4.75 2.73 17.44
N ARG A 181 4.44 2.28 18.66
CA ARG A 181 3.57 1.11 18.93
C ARG A 181 2.14 1.17 18.37
N TYR A 182 1.70 2.35 17.93
CA TYR A 182 0.39 2.56 17.29
C TYR A 182 0.47 3.06 15.85
N TYR A 183 1.69 3.10 15.26
CA TYR A 183 1.93 3.54 13.89
C TYR A 183 1.37 4.94 13.61
N PHE A 184 1.26 5.33 12.33
CA PHE A 184 0.50 6.51 11.91
C PHE A 184 -0.01 6.40 10.46
N PRO A 185 -0.87 5.41 10.14
CA PRO A 185 -1.31 5.13 8.77
C PRO A 185 -2.13 6.26 8.12
N GLN A 186 -2.60 7.23 8.90
CA GLN A 186 -3.27 8.43 8.39
C GLN A 186 -2.28 9.44 7.77
N ALA A 187 -1.00 9.40 8.11
CA ALA A 187 0.04 10.14 7.38
C ALA A 187 0.31 9.50 6.01
N ASN A 188 1.29 10.04 5.27
CA ASN A 188 1.76 9.41 4.04
C ASN A 188 2.49 8.10 4.38
N GLY A 189 2.44 7.12 3.49
CA GLY A 189 2.90 5.76 3.81
C GLY A 189 4.40 5.63 4.11
N ASN A 190 5.22 6.62 3.71
CA ASN A 190 6.63 6.68 4.09
C ASN A 190 6.85 6.77 5.61
N TRP A 191 5.89 7.31 6.37
CA TRP A 191 5.97 7.34 7.84
C TRP A 191 5.92 5.94 8.44
N ASP A 192 4.92 5.16 8.04
CA ASP A 192 4.78 3.79 8.53
C ASP A 192 5.92 2.90 8.04
N GLY A 193 6.41 3.10 6.82
CA GLY A 193 7.64 2.45 6.34
C GLY A 193 8.82 2.66 7.30
N ALA A 194 9.09 3.91 7.70
CA ALA A 194 10.17 4.23 8.64
C ALA A 194 9.93 3.64 10.05
N ILE A 195 8.68 3.67 10.52
CA ILE A 195 8.29 3.12 11.82
C ILE A 195 8.50 1.60 11.83
N ILE A 196 8.02 0.89 10.80
CA ILE A 196 8.22 -0.56 10.64
C ILE A 196 9.72 -0.89 10.67
N HIS A 197 10.52 -0.17 9.88
CA HIS A 197 11.97 -0.36 9.78
C HIS A 197 12.64 -0.25 11.17
N SER A 198 12.29 0.76 11.95
CA SER A 198 12.77 0.93 13.33
C SER A 198 12.23 -0.11 14.31
N ILE A 199 10.94 -0.46 14.27
CA ILE A 199 10.38 -1.48 15.17
C ILE A 199 11.06 -2.83 14.94
N MET A 200 11.32 -3.23 13.69
CA MET A 200 12.04 -4.48 13.40
C MET A 200 13.45 -4.48 14.00
N ALA A 201 14.19 -3.38 13.84
CA ALA A 201 15.53 -3.24 14.40
C ALA A 201 15.54 -3.30 15.94
N ILE A 202 14.60 -2.61 16.59
CA ILE A 202 14.44 -2.61 18.05
C ILE A 202 14.03 -4.00 18.54
N GLY A 203 13.10 -4.65 17.85
CA GLY A 203 12.64 -6.00 18.16
C GLY A 203 13.77 -7.01 18.17
N ILE A 204 14.67 -6.95 17.17
CA ILE A 204 15.88 -7.77 17.13
C ILE A 204 16.81 -7.40 18.29
N PHE A 205 17.20 -6.12 18.42
CA PHE A 205 18.18 -5.70 19.43
C PHE A 205 17.78 -6.05 20.88
N THR A 206 16.47 -6.02 21.16
CA THR A 206 15.88 -6.30 22.48
C THR A 206 15.39 -7.74 22.65
N ASP A 207 15.66 -8.63 21.70
CA ASP A 207 15.19 -10.03 21.70
C ASP A 207 13.66 -10.17 21.81
N ASN A 208 12.90 -9.21 21.27
CA ASN A 208 11.44 -9.15 21.32
C ASN A 208 10.78 -9.60 20.00
N ARG A 209 10.57 -10.92 19.87
CA ARG A 209 9.94 -11.55 18.68
C ARG A 209 8.54 -11.00 18.39
N LYS A 210 7.71 -10.78 19.41
CA LYS A 210 6.34 -10.26 19.22
C LYS A 210 6.32 -8.86 18.62
N MET A 211 7.27 -8.01 19.01
CA MET A 211 7.42 -6.67 18.43
C MET A 211 7.83 -6.74 16.95
N PHE A 212 8.79 -7.62 16.62
CA PHE A 212 9.19 -7.84 15.24
C PHE A 212 8.05 -8.40 14.37
N ASP A 213 7.34 -9.42 14.86
CA ASP A 213 6.21 -10.03 14.14
C ASP A 213 5.06 -9.04 13.95
N ASN A 214 4.83 -8.15 14.93
CA ASN A 214 3.86 -7.06 14.77
C ASN A 214 4.24 -6.11 13.62
N ALA A 215 5.52 -5.75 13.49
CA ALA A 215 6.01 -4.93 12.38
C ALA A 215 5.91 -5.64 11.03
N VAL A 216 6.18 -6.95 10.98
CA VAL A 216 5.94 -7.78 9.78
C VAL A 216 4.45 -7.77 9.42
N GLY A 217 3.57 -7.96 10.40
CA GLY A 217 2.12 -7.90 10.18
C GLY A 217 1.67 -6.54 9.65
N HIS A 218 2.19 -5.43 10.20
CA HIS A 218 1.84 -4.08 9.73
C HIS A 218 2.42 -3.78 8.33
N PHE A 219 3.61 -4.28 8.02
CA PHE A 219 4.18 -4.20 6.67
C PHE A 219 3.25 -4.81 5.61
N LEU A 220 2.60 -5.92 5.94
CA LEU A 220 1.70 -6.65 5.04
C LEU A 220 0.26 -6.09 5.05
N HIS A 221 -0.24 -5.67 6.21
CA HIS A 221 -1.68 -5.42 6.44
C HIS A 221 -2.03 -4.07 7.08
N GLY A 222 -1.06 -3.16 7.23
CA GLY A 222 -1.30 -1.80 7.70
C GLY A 222 -2.44 -1.10 6.92
N PRO A 223 -3.44 -0.54 7.61
CA PRO A 223 -4.61 0.07 6.97
C PRO A 223 -4.25 1.41 6.34
N VAL A 224 -5.18 2.00 5.59
CA VAL A 224 -5.02 3.32 4.93
C VAL A 224 -3.76 3.38 4.07
N ASN A 225 -2.65 3.97 4.54
CA ASN A 225 -1.37 4.05 3.82
C ASN A 225 -0.26 3.18 4.44
N GLY A 226 -0.56 2.37 5.46
CA GLY A 226 0.44 1.80 6.37
C GLY A 226 1.20 0.57 5.86
N SER A 227 0.68 -0.12 4.83
CA SER A 227 1.31 -1.32 4.28
C SER A 227 1.97 -1.10 2.93
N ILE A 228 2.84 -2.03 2.54
CA ILE A 228 3.48 -2.03 1.22
C ILE A 228 2.48 -2.09 0.06
N PHE A 229 1.34 -2.75 0.27
CA PHE A 229 0.26 -2.88 -0.73
C PHE A 229 -0.60 -1.62 -0.84
N LYS A 230 -0.57 -0.77 0.19
CA LYS A 230 -1.14 0.58 0.16
C LYS A 230 -0.15 1.58 -0.44
N TYR A 231 1.15 1.38 -0.22
CA TYR A 231 2.19 2.32 -0.64
C TYR A 231 2.60 2.15 -2.11
N ILE A 232 2.75 0.91 -2.60
CA ILE A 232 3.09 0.61 -3.99
C ILE A 232 1.89 -0.07 -4.64
N TYR A 233 1.37 0.51 -5.71
CA TYR A 233 0.24 -0.04 -6.45
C TYR A 233 0.69 -1.18 -7.37
N PRO A 234 -0.24 -2.06 -7.83
CA PRO A 234 0.02 -3.09 -8.85
C PRO A 234 0.65 -2.59 -10.14
N SER A 235 0.53 -1.29 -10.47
CA SER A 235 1.21 -0.66 -11.60
C SER A 235 2.70 -0.35 -11.35
N GLY A 236 3.15 -0.45 -10.10
CA GLY A 236 4.44 0.06 -9.63
C GLY A 236 4.39 1.52 -9.18
N GLN A 237 3.32 2.24 -9.47
CA GLN A 237 3.13 3.61 -8.98
C GLN A 237 3.15 3.64 -7.45
N CYS A 238 3.96 4.52 -6.88
CA CYS A 238 3.96 4.81 -5.45
C CYS A 238 2.84 5.81 -5.10
N GLN A 239 2.22 5.67 -3.92
CA GLN A 239 1.23 6.59 -3.38
C GLN A 239 1.72 8.06 -3.38
N GLU A 240 3.02 8.30 -3.21
CA GLU A 240 3.62 9.64 -3.18
C GLU A 240 4.11 10.15 -4.55
N THR A 241 3.87 9.41 -5.63
CA THR A 241 4.33 9.75 -6.99
C THR A 241 3.93 11.17 -7.43
N THR A 242 2.77 11.64 -6.99
CA THR A 242 2.25 12.98 -7.31
C THR A 242 2.73 14.09 -6.36
N ARG A 243 3.44 13.74 -5.27
CA ARG A 243 3.99 14.67 -4.27
C ARG A 243 5.33 15.25 -4.71
N ASP A 244 6.38 14.43 -4.59
CA ASP A 244 7.75 14.69 -5.02
C ASP A 244 8.57 13.40 -4.94
N GLN A 245 9.63 13.31 -5.74
CA GLN A 245 10.42 12.10 -5.83
C GLN A 245 11.36 11.88 -4.64
N GLY A 246 11.54 12.89 -3.77
CA GLY A 246 12.31 12.74 -2.55
C GLY A 246 11.58 11.85 -1.54
N HIS A 247 10.28 12.09 -1.35
CA HIS A 247 9.44 11.29 -0.47
C HIS A 247 9.14 9.89 -1.03
N VAL A 248 8.93 9.77 -2.35
CA VAL A 248 8.77 8.46 -3.00
C VAL A 248 9.96 7.56 -2.70
N GLN A 249 11.18 8.05 -2.97
CA GLN A 249 12.39 7.26 -2.73
C GLN A 249 12.63 7.02 -1.24
N LEU A 250 12.29 7.98 -0.36
CA LEU A 250 12.36 7.79 1.08
C LEU A 250 11.50 6.59 1.51
N GLY A 251 10.20 6.58 1.21
CA GLY A 251 9.33 5.50 1.66
C GLY A 251 9.70 4.15 1.04
N LEU A 252 10.09 4.13 -0.24
CA LEU A 252 10.64 2.92 -0.88
C LEU A 252 11.85 2.39 -0.09
N GLY A 253 12.79 3.27 0.25
CA GLY A 253 13.97 2.94 1.04
C GLY A 253 13.67 2.40 2.43
N GLU A 254 12.65 2.93 3.11
CA GLU A 254 12.26 2.45 4.43
C GLU A 254 11.59 1.07 4.37
N PHE A 255 10.66 0.85 3.43
CA PHE A 255 10.07 -0.48 3.25
C PHE A 255 11.11 -1.51 2.81
N ALA A 256 12.02 -1.15 1.90
CA ALA A 256 13.05 -2.06 1.47
C ALA A 256 14.10 -2.30 2.58
N GLY A 257 14.38 -1.32 3.45
CA GLY A 257 15.21 -1.49 4.65
C GLY A 257 14.57 -2.45 5.65
N ALA A 258 13.27 -2.31 5.91
CA ALA A 258 12.51 -3.28 6.70
C ALA A 258 12.57 -4.69 6.10
N ALA A 259 12.39 -4.83 4.77
CA ALA A 259 12.52 -6.12 4.10
C ALA A 259 13.94 -6.70 4.19
N HIS A 260 14.96 -5.84 4.17
CA HIS A 260 16.36 -6.23 4.36
C HIS A 260 16.60 -6.81 5.76
N ILE A 261 16.11 -6.15 6.80
CA ILE A 261 16.16 -6.65 8.18
C ILE A 261 15.34 -7.93 8.34
N ALA A 262 14.15 -8.02 7.73
CA ALA A 262 13.35 -9.23 7.81
C ALA A 262 14.08 -10.44 7.20
N TRP A 263 14.80 -10.20 6.11
CA TRP A 263 15.55 -11.23 5.39
C TRP A 263 16.65 -11.88 6.24
N THR A 264 17.38 -11.12 7.06
CA THR A 264 18.41 -11.68 7.97
C THR A 264 17.81 -12.62 9.02
N GLN A 265 16.51 -12.49 9.30
CA GLN A 265 15.73 -13.32 10.20
C GLN A 265 14.94 -14.42 9.47
N ASN A 266 15.27 -14.70 8.21
CA ASN A 266 14.60 -15.68 7.33
C ASN A 266 13.13 -15.36 7.00
N VAL A 267 12.74 -14.08 7.05
CA VAL A 267 11.42 -13.62 6.61
C VAL A 267 11.56 -12.93 5.25
N ASP A 268 11.00 -13.55 4.20
CA ASP A 268 11.08 -13.03 2.83
C ASP A 268 9.96 -12.00 2.56
N LEU A 269 10.28 -10.72 2.77
CA LEU A 269 9.43 -9.60 2.38
C LEU A 269 9.78 -9.01 0.99
N PHE A 270 10.78 -9.54 0.30
CA PHE A 270 11.12 -9.07 -1.05
C PHE A 270 10.25 -9.74 -2.12
N SER A 271 9.96 -11.03 -2.00
CA SER A 271 9.23 -11.77 -3.04
C SER A 271 7.70 -11.56 -3.01
N ILE A 272 7.16 -11.00 -1.93
CA ILE A 272 5.71 -10.85 -1.75
C ILE A 272 5.07 -10.00 -2.86
N GLY A 273 3.79 -10.27 -3.11
CA GLY A 273 3.01 -9.48 -4.07
C GLY A 273 3.60 -9.48 -5.49
N ASN A 274 4.21 -10.59 -5.90
CA ASN A 274 4.96 -10.74 -7.14
C ASN A 274 6.13 -9.74 -7.25
N ASN A 275 6.96 -9.67 -6.19
CA ASN A 275 8.07 -8.73 -6.06
C ASN A 275 7.60 -7.25 -6.06
N ARG A 276 6.60 -6.93 -5.22
CA ARG A 276 5.99 -5.58 -5.14
C ARG A 276 7.02 -4.46 -4.96
N LEU A 277 8.02 -4.69 -4.11
CA LEU A 277 9.10 -3.75 -3.88
C LEU A 277 9.95 -3.52 -5.15
N ALA A 278 10.34 -4.59 -5.86
CA ALA A 278 11.06 -4.45 -7.13
C ALA A 278 10.27 -3.60 -8.14
N LEU A 279 8.95 -3.79 -8.19
CA LEU A 279 8.08 -3.09 -9.13
C LEU A 279 8.05 -1.58 -8.86
N GLY A 280 7.95 -1.17 -7.59
CA GLY A 280 8.02 0.24 -7.22
C GLY A 280 9.36 0.89 -7.54
N TYR A 281 10.47 0.20 -7.22
CA TYR A 281 11.81 0.69 -7.56
C TYR A 281 12.02 0.84 -9.06
N GLU A 282 11.57 -0.13 -9.85
CA GLU A 282 11.73 -0.11 -11.30
C GLU A 282 10.90 1.01 -11.94
N TYR A 283 9.64 1.17 -11.51
CA TYR A 283 8.76 2.26 -11.94
C TYR A 283 9.35 3.65 -11.60
N THR A 284 9.78 3.84 -10.36
CA THR A 284 10.34 5.13 -9.92
C THR A 284 11.66 5.43 -10.65
N SER A 285 12.52 4.42 -10.82
CA SER A 285 13.78 4.58 -11.56
C SER A 285 13.54 4.92 -13.02
N GLU A 286 12.56 4.28 -13.67
CA GLU A 286 12.15 4.58 -15.04
C GLU A 286 11.81 6.08 -15.21
N PHE A 287 10.98 6.63 -14.32
CA PHE A 287 10.65 8.06 -14.33
C PHE A 287 11.85 8.96 -14.04
N LEU A 288 12.67 8.64 -13.02
CA LEU A 288 13.85 9.45 -12.66
C LEU A 288 14.89 9.50 -13.78
N LEU A 289 14.96 8.45 -14.61
CA LEU A 289 15.80 8.38 -15.81
C LEU A 289 15.17 9.07 -17.04
N GLY A 290 14.08 9.82 -16.86
CA GLY A 290 13.48 10.68 -17.89
C GLY A 290 12.43 10.00 -18.77
N LYS A 291 11.98 8.79 -18.43
CA LYS A 291 10.82 8.16 -19.08
C LYS A 291 9.52 8.69 -18.48
N LYS A 292 8.39 8.28 -19.07
CA LYS A 292 7.04 8.71 -18.70
C LYS A 292 6.14 7.49 -18.47
N PRO A 293 6.35 6.73 -17.37
CA PRO A 293 5.47 5.62 -17.07
C PRO A 293 4.04 6.12 -16.82
N HIS A 294 3.05 5.24 -17.02
CA HIS A 294 1.65 5.58 -16.76
C HIS A 294 1.43 5.83 -15.26
N SER A 295 0.65 6.85 -14.92
CA SER A 295 0.30 7.22 -13.55
C SER A 295 -1.18 7.61 -13.47
N TYR A 296 -1.85 7.14 -12.43
CA TYR A 296 -3.11 7.72 -11.97
C TYR A 296 -2.78 9.06 -11.28
N GLY A 297 -2.93 10.15 -12.02
CA GLY A 297 -2.55 11.51 -11.61
C GLY A 297 -1.20 11.97 -12.19
N ILE A 298 -0.91 13.27 -12.06
CA ILE A 298 0.30 13.89 -12.63
C ILE A 298 1.51 13.55 -11.76
N ILE A 299 2.52 12.91 -12.35
CA ILE A 299 3.80 12.62 -11.67
C ILE A 299 4.52 13.94 -11.35
N SER A 300 4.99 14.09 -10.12
CA SER A 300 5.71 15.30 -9.69
C SER A 300 7.15 15.32 -10.19
N GLU A 301 7.55 16.43 -10.82
CA GLU A 301 8.93 16.66 -11.29
C GLU A 301 9.88 17.19 -10.18
N ARG A 302 9.41 17.27 -8.93
CA ARG A 302 10.21 17.80 -7.81
C ARG A 302 11.14 16.73 -7.22
N ALA A 303 12.30 17.17 -6.70
CA ALA A 303 13.24 16.37 -5.90
C ALA A 303 13.75 15.07 -6.57
N LYS A 304 14.14 15.13 -7.85
CA LYS A 304 14.55 13.98 -8.68
C LYS A 304 15.98 13.45 -8.46
N SER A 305 16.71 13.95 -7.46
CA SER A 305 18.05 13.42 -7.17
C SER A 305 17.93 11.99 -6.63
N PHE A 306 18.77 11.07 -7.15
CA PHE A 306 18.81 9.70 -6.65
C PHE A 306 19.28 9.66 -5.19
N ARG A 307 18.50 8.98 -4.35
CA ARG A 307 18.92 8.54 -3.01
C ARG A 307 19.81 7.29 -3.11
N ASP A 308 20.44 6.88 -2.01
CA ASP A 308 21.44 5.81 -1.99
C ASP A 308 20.89 4.43 -1.56
N ASP A 309 19.58 4.26 -1.54
CA ASP A 309 18.87 3.05 -1.10
C ASP A 309 18.63 2.01 -2.22
N TYR A 310 19.16 2.22 -3.42
CA TYR A 310 18.97 1.30 -4.56
C TYR A 310 19.88 0.06 -4.54
N GLU A 311 21.07 0.17 -3.94
CA GLU A 311 22.13 -0.83 -4.11
C GLU A 311 21.72 -2.21 -3.57
N TYR A 312 21.14 -2.27 -2.36
CA TYR A 312 20.76 -3.55 -1.75
C TYR A 312 19.52 -4.16 -2.40
N VAL A 313 18.62 -3.32 -2.92
CA VAL A 313 17.44 -3.76 -3.68
C VAL A 313 17.87 -4.42 -4.98
N TYR A 314 18.70 -3.72 -5.77
CA TYR A 314 19.27 -4.26 -7.00
C TYR A 314 20.01 -5.57 -6.76
N ASN A 315 20.93 -5.60 -5.79
CA ASN A 315 21.71 -6.80 -5.47
C ASN A 315 20.83 -7.95 -4.99
N HIS A 316 19.79 -7.68 -4.19
CA HIS A 316 18.84 -8.70 -3.77
C HIS A 316 18.18 -9.36 -4.98
N TYR A 317 17.47 -8.58 -5.80
CA TYR A 317 16.66 -9.13 -6.88
C TYR A 317 17.49 -9.75 -8.00
N LYS A 318 18.66 -9.16 -8.30
CA LYS A 318 19.63 -9.79 -9.21
C LYS A 318 20.05 -11.16 -8.71
N SER A 319 20.31 -11.33 -7.40
CA SER A 319 20.66 -12.64 -6.82
C SER A 319 19.52 -13.66 -6.88
N LYS A 320 18.29 -13.22 -7.10
CA LYS A 320 17.09 -14.04 -7.30
C LYS A 320 16.76 -14.29 -8.78
N GLY A 321 17.60 -13.82 -9.70
CA GLY A 321 17.38 -14.01 -11.13
C GLY A 321 16.35 -13.03 -11.72
N LEU A 322 16.15 -11.87 -11.12
CA LEU A 322 15.29 -10.83 -11.67
C LEU A 322 16.13 -9.70 -12.30
N SER A 323 15.75 -9.28 -13.50
CA SER A 323 16.36 -8.16 -14.21
C SER A 323 15.62 -6.86 -13.90
N LEU A 324 16.34 -5.88 -13.35
CA LEU A 324 15.85 -4.54 -13.01
C LEU A 324 16.73 -3.48 -13.69
N PRO A 325 16.62 -3.28 -15.01
CA PRO A 325 17.53 -2.40 -15.77
C PRO A 325 17.51 -0.94 -15.33
N PHE A 326 16.37 -0.39 -14.94
CA PHE A 326 16.28 1.00 -14.47
C PHE A 326 16.81 1.13 -13.05
N THR A 327 16.45 0.20 -12.15
CA THR A 327 16.98 0.15 -10.78
C THR A 327 18.50 -0.02 -10.78
N SER A 328 19.06 -0.80 -11.72
CA SER A 328 20.51 -0.94 -11.89
C SER A 328 21.17 0.41 -12.21
N GLN A 329 20.61 1.17 -13.16
CA GLN A 329 21.13 2.49 -13.54
C GLN A 329 20.99 3.53 -12.42
N ALA A 330 19.90 3.45 -11.65
CA ALA A 330 19.70 4.27 -10.45
C ALA A 330 20.76 3.97 -9.38
N ALA A 331 21.03 2.68 -9.11
CA ALA A 331 22.09 2.26 -8.20
C ALA A 331 23.47 2.75 -8.67
N ASP A 332 23.79 2.63 -9.96
CA ASP A 332 25.04 3.15 -10.54
C ASP A 332 25.17 4.67 -10.34
N SER A 333 24.08 5.41 -10.55
CA SER A 333 24.03 6.87 -10.37
C SER A 333 24.25 7.29 -8.92
N ALA A 334 23.69 6.55 -7.96
CA ALA A 334 23.81 6.85 -6.54
C ALA A 334 25.20 6.48 -5.96
N ARG A 335 25.85 5.42 -6.46
CA ARG A 335 27.15 4.90 -5.94
C ARG A 335 28.25 5.95 -5.84
N LYS A 336 28.27 6.96 -6.71
CA LYS A 336 29.31 7.98 -6.71
C LYS A 336 29.41 8.71 -5.36
N ASN A 337 28.27 8.95 -4.70
CA ASN A 337 28.20 9.72 -3.45
C ASN A 337 27.88 8.87 -2.21
N ALA A 338 27.37 7.66 -2.43
CA ALA A 338 26.99 6.71 -1.40
C ALA A 338 28.21 6.18 -0.60
N THR A 339 27.97 5.86 0.68
CA THR A 339 28.98 5.29 1.58
C THR A 339 28.45 4.03 2.26
N VAL A 340 27.68 4.21 3.34
CA VAL A 340 27.15 3.12 4.19
C VAL A 340 26.34 2.13 3.37
N SER A 341 25.37 2.63 2.59
CA SER A 341 24.51 1.81 1.72
C SER A 341 25.29 0.89 0.79
N VAL A 342 26.38 1.36 0.17
CA VAL A 342 27.23 0.51 -0.69
C VAL A 342 27.94 -0.56 0.12
N LEU A 343 28.50 -0.21 1.28
CA LEU A 343 29.22 -1.14 2.15
C LEU A 343 28.32 -2.25 2.69
N THR A 344 27.10 -1.90 3.09
CA THR A 344 26.20 -2.80 3.82
C THR A 344 25.18 -3.51 2.92
N SER A 345 25.15 -3.20 1.62
CA SER A 345 24.12 -3.70 0.68
C SER A 345 24.22 -5.17 0.27
N ARG A 346 25.35 -5.85 0.54
CA ARG A 346 25.63 -7.17 -0.02
C ARG A 346 25.69 -8.24 1.06
N ARG A 347 25.03 -9.35 0.78
CA ARG A 347 25.11 -10.56 1.59
C ARG A 347 26.36 -11.37 1.27
N ALA A 348 26.88 -12.08 2.25
CA ALA A 348 27.89 -13.09 2.05
C ALA A 348 27.39 -14.14 1.04
N PRO A 349 28.21 -14.57 0.07
CA PRO A 349 27.84 -15.63 -0.85
C PRO A 349 27.50 -16.92 -0.11
N ASP A 350 26.43 -17.61 -0.52
CA ASP A 350 26.03 -18.91 0.04
C ASP A 350 26.87 -20.09 -0.49
N GLY A 351 27.93 -19.80 -1.27
CA GLY A 351 28.86 -20.77 -1.84
C GLY A 351 28.27 -21.63 -2.96
N LYS A 352 27.01 -21.43 -3.35
CA LYS A 352 26.34 -22.23 -4.38
C LYS A 352 26.43 -21.54 -5.74
N ALA A 353 27.02 -22.21 -6.72
CA ALA A 353 26.96 -21.76 -8.10
C ALA A 353 25.50 -21.75 -8.59
N LYS A 354 25.00 -20.59 -8.99
CA LYS A 354 23.63 -20.43 -9.51
C LYS A 354 23.69 -19.97 -10.96
N THR A 355 23.21 -20.79 -11.88
CA THR A 355 22.88 -20.35 -13.24
C THR A 355 21.54 -19.63 -13.18
N LEU A 356 21.57 -18.29 -13.15
CA LEU A 356 20.38 -17.47 -13.07
C LEU A 356 19.87 -17.16 -14.48
N LYS A 357 18.67 -17.63 -14.82
CA LYS A 357 17.93 -17.13 -15.99
C LYS A 357 17.19 -15.87 -15.56
N LEU A 358 17.60 -14.72 -16.09
CA LEU A 358 16.99 -13.46 -15.76
C LEU A 358 15.57 -13.36 -16.34
N SER A 359 14.57 -13.09 -15.49
CA SER A 359 13.23 -12.69 -15.91
C SER A 359 13.07 -11.17 -15.82
N ILE A 360 12.23 -10.61 -16.69
CA ILE A 360 11.86 -9.19 -16.65
C ILE A 360 10.61 -9.06 -15.80
N LEU A 361 10.65 -8.17 -14.82
CA LEU A 361 9.47 -7.80 -14.04
C LEU A 361 8.48 -7.02 -14.92
N LYS A 362 7.20 -7.35 -14.85
CA LYS A 362 6.15 -6.60 -15.54
C LYS A 362 5.00 -6.34 -14.58
N ALA A 363 4.50 -5.10 -14.57
CA ALA A 363 3.18 -4.82 -14.03
C ALA A 363 2.15 -5.53 -14.90
N ASP A 364 1.26 -6.30 -14.28
CA ASP A 364 0.15 -6.97 -14.97
C ASP A 364 -1.16 -6.30 -14.58
N VAL A 365 -1.30 -5.02 -14.94
CA VAL A 365 -2.53 -4.25 -14.75
C VAL A 365 -2.93 -3.47 -15.98
N LYS A 366 -4.23 -3.48 -16.26
CA LYS A 366 -4.84 -2.71 -17.34
C LYS A 366 -5.03 -1.26 -16.90
N ILE A 367 -4.75 -0.32 -17.78
CA ILE A 367 -5.06 1.10 -17.56
C ILE A 367 -6.56 1.30 -17.74
N THR A 368 -7.21 1.90 -16.75
CA THR A 368 -8.67 2.04 -16.68
C THR A 368 -9.09 3.50 -16.45
N GLY A 369 -10.38 3.77 -16.59
CA GLY A 369 -10.98 5.09 -16.43
C GLY A 369 -10.87 5.96 -17.67
N ALA A 370 -11.10 7.25 -17.46
CA ALA A 370 -10.98 8.26 -18.51
C ALA A 370 -9.52 8.34 -18.96
N LYS A 371 -9.30 8.15 -20.26
CA LYS A 371 -7.96 8.08 -20.86
C LYS A 371 -7.45 9.47 -21.26
N ALA A 372 -6.15 9.58 -21.57
CA ALA A 372 -5.62 10.77 -22.23
C ALA A 372 -6.37 10.98 -23.57
N SER A 373 -6.65 12.25 -23.90
CA SER A 373 -7.56 12.71 -24.98
C SER A 373 -7.86 11.67 -26.06
N GLU A 374 -9.06 11.08 -26.01
CA GLU A 374 -9.55 10.26 -27.11
C GLU A 374 -10.06 11.20 -28.21
N LYS A 375 -9.61 11.02 -29.46
CA LYS A 375 -10.19 11.73 -30.60
C LYS A 375 -11.64 11.28 -30.75
N VAL A 376 -12.57 12.10 -30.29
CA VAL A 376 -13.99 11.84 -30.50
C VAL A 376 -14.26 11.90 -32.00
N THR A 377 -14.71 10.79 -32.58
CA THR A 377 -15.12 10.77 -33.98
C THR A 377 -16.43 11.56 -34.09
N PRO A 378 -16.48 12.68 -34.84
CA PRO A 378 -17.68 13.51 -34.89
C PRO A 378 -18.85 12.71 -35.44
N ARG A 379 -19.94 12.62 -34.67
CA ARG A 379 -21.23 12.15 -35.19
C ARG A 379 -22.06 13.37 -35.63
N PRO A 380 -22.75 13.34 -36.78
CA PRO A 380 -23.50 14.50 -37.29
C PRO A 380 -24.56 15.06 -36.33
N SER A 381 -25.06 14.24 -35.39
CA SER A 381 -26.07 14.61 -34.39
C SER A 381 -25.50 14.96 -33.01
N ALA A 382 -24.17 15.07 -32.86
CA ALA A 382 -23.56 15.33 -31.56
C ALA A 382 -23.63 16.82 -31.18
N VAL A 383 -23.99 17.10 -29.93
CA VAL A 383 -24.02 18.44 -29.36
C VAL A 383 -22.76 18.63 -28.52
N PHE A 384 -21.88 19.54 -28.93
CA PHE A 384 -20.67 19.87 -28.20
C PHE A 384 -20.96 20.95 -27.15
N VAL A 385 -20.46 20.76 -25.93
CA VAL A 385 -20.63 21.69 -24.82
C VAL A 385 -19.25 22.12 -24.33
N GLU A 386 -18.95 23.40 -24.50
CA GLU A 386 -17.72 24.03 -23.99
C GLU A 386 -17.81 24.28 -22.47
N PRO A 387 -16.68 24.31 -21.74
CA PRO A 387 -16.66 24.74 -20.35
C PRO A 387 -17.39 26.07 -20.13
N GLY A 388 -18.23 26.13 -19.09
CA GLY A 388 -19.07 27.30 -18.79
C GLY A 388 -20.41 27.34 -19.55
N LYS A 389 -20.67 26.40 -20.47
CA LYS A 389 -22.00 26.18 -21.05
C LYS A 389 -22.76 25.09 -20.30
N SER A 390 -24.09 25.13 -20.38
CA SER A 390 -24.97 24.20 -19.65
C SER A 390 -25.02 22.83 -20.33
N ILE A 391 -24.44 21.82 -19.69
CA ILE A 391 -24.61 20.42 -20.12
C ILE A 391 -26.08 19.99 -19.96
N GLN A 392 -26.76 20.47 -18.92
CA GLN A 392 -28.17 20.14 -18.67
C GLN A 392 -29.07 20.57 -19.84
N ASP A 393 -28.85 21.75 -20.41
CA ASP A 393 -29.66 22.25 -21.52
C ASP A 393 -29.44 21.41 -22.78
N ALA A 394 -28.19 21.01 -23.04
CA ALA A 394 -27.86 20.11 -24.15
C ALA A 394 -28.53 18.72 -23.98
N LEU A 395 -28.51 18.16 -22.77
CA LEU A 395 -29.20 16.91 -22.44
C LEU A 395 -30.71 17.03 -22.62
N ASN A 396 -31.31 18.11 -22.12
CA ASN A 396 -32.76 18.34 -22.22
C ASN A 396 -33.22 18.49 -23.67
N ALA A 397 -32.46 19.20 -24.51
CA ALA A 397 -32.78 19.38 -25.92
C ALA A 397 -32.78 18.05 -26.71
N GLY A 398 -31.95 17.10 -26.28
CA GLY A 398 -31.76 15.79 -26.88
C GLY A 398 -32.54 14.63 -26.25
N ALA A 399 -33.28 14.87 -25.16
CA ALA A 399 -34.02 13.84 -24.44
C ALA A 399 -34.98 13.06 -25.36
N GLY A 400 -34.96 11.72 -25.27
CA GLY A 400 -35.80 10.83 -26.07
C GLY A 400 -35.44 10.72 -27.56
N LYS A 401 -34.29 11.27 -27.98
CA LYS A 401 -33.87 11.35 -29.39
C LYS A 401 -32.54 10.62 -29.70
N GLN A 402 -32.01 9.83 -28.76
CA GLN A 402 -30.69 9.17 -28.90
C GLN A 402 -29.55 10.16 -29.19
N VAL A 403 -29.58 11.33 -28.56
CA VAL A 403 -28.57 12.38 -28.77
C VAL A 403 -27.27 12.05 -28.04
N VAL A 404 -26.16 12.43 -28.67
CA VAL A 404 -24.82 12.39 -28.07
C VAL A 404 -24.44 13.80 -27.65
N VAL A 405 -24.30 14.03 -26.36
CA VAL A 405 -23.76 15.28 -25.79
C VAL A 405 -22.28 15.06 -25.48
N ILE A 406 -21.40 15.88 -26.04
CA ILE A 406 -19.95 15.80 -25.84
C ILE A 406 -19.50 17.02 -25.02
N ALA A 407 -19.15 16.81 -23.76
CA ALA A 407 -18.51 17.82 -22.92
C ALA A 407 -17.02 17.92 -23.30
N LYS A 408 -16.64 19.07 -23.85
CA LYS A 408 -15.28 19.35 -24.31
C LYS A 408 -14.29 19.30 -23.16
N ALA A 409 -13.00 19.06 -23.46
CA ALA A 409 -11.93 19.10 -22.47
C ALA A 409 -11.97 20.41 -21.66
N GLY A 410 -11.82 20.30 -20.35
CA GLY A 410 -11.90 21.39 -19.38
C GLY A 410 -12.79 21.07 -18.18
N VAL A 411 -12.82 22.00 -17.23
CA VAL A 411 -13.65 21.87 -16.02
C VAL A 411 -15.05 22.42 -16.29
N HIS A 412 -16.04 21.53 -16.23
CA HIS A 412 -17.46 21.85 -16.28
C HIS A 412 -18.02 21.92 -14.86
N THR A 413 -18.06 23.14 -14.32
CA THR A 413 -18.67 23.39 -13.01
C THR A 413 -20.19 23.26 -13.10
N LEU A 414 -20.75 22.30 -12.38
CA LEU A 414 -22.19 22.05 -12.29
C LEU A 414 -22.78 22.91 -11.15
N PRO A 415 -23.63 23.91 -11.42
CA PRO A 415 -24.21 24.75 -10.39
C PRO A 415 -25.32 24.05 -9.59
N ARG A 416 -25.73 22.85 -10.02
CA ARG A 416 -26.72 21.97 -9.41
C ARG A 416 -26.49 20.55 -9.93
N THR A 417 -27.18 19.57 -9.34
CA THR A 417 -27.17 18.18 -9.81
C THR A 417 -27.55 18.08 -11.29
N LEU A 418 -26.75 17.34 -12.08
CA LEU A 418 -27.03 17.01 -13.46
C LEU A 418 -28.05 15.86 -13.54
N ARG A 419 -29.17 16.07 -14.22
CA ARG A 419 -30.24 15.08 -14.40
C ARG A 419 -30.13 14.46 -15.79
N ILE A 420 -29.92 13.14 -15.85
CA ILE A 420 -29.77 12.39 -17.10
C ILE A 420 -31.15 11.92 -17.60
N PRO A 421 -31.62 12.37 -18.78
CA PRO A 421 -32.86 11.88 -19.38
C PRO A 421 -32.67 10.53 -20.09
N ASN A 422 -33.77 9.96 -20.59
CA ASN A 422 -33.75 8.75 -21.41
C ASN A 422 -33.11 8.96 -22.78
N ASP A 423 -32.56 7.88 -23.33
CA ASP A 423 -32.03 7.82 -24.70
C ASP A 423 -30.96 8.89 -24.99
N VAL A 424 -29.93 8.95 -24.14
CA VAL A 424 -28.81 9.88 -24.30
C VAL A 424 -27.45 9.23 -24.07
N THR A 425 -26.45 9.73 -24.78
CA THR A 425 -25.05 9.50 -24.46
C THR A 425 -24.41 10.81 -23.99
N LEU A 426 -23.84 10.82 -22.79
CA LEU A 426 -22.96 11.88 -22.31
C LEU A 426 -21.52 11.41 -22.42
N ALA A 427 -20.75 12.03 -23.30
CA ALA A 427 -19.35 11.72 -23.53
C ALA A 427 -18.46 12.91 -23.15
N GLY A 428 -17.20 12.63 -22.78
CA GLY A 428 -16.15 13.62 -22.71
C GLY A 428 -15.05 13.39 -23.74
N GLU A 429 -13.96 14.13 -23.58
CA GLU A 429 -12.72 14.01 -24.36
C GLU A 429 -11.61 13.40 -23.50
N GLY A 430 -11.96 12.50 -22.59
CA GLY A 430 -11.03 11.79 -21.71
C GLY A 430 -10.82 12.48 -20.35
N ILE A 431 -9.63 12.28 -19.78
CA ILE A 431 -9.25 12.70 -18.43
C ILE A 431 -9.33 14.23 -18.22
N GLU A 432 -9.28 15.00 -19.31
CA GLU A 432 -9.36 16.46 -19.27
C GLU A 432 -10.80 16.99 -19.20
N THR A 433 -11.81 16.18 -19.54
CA THR A 433 -13.22 16.55 -19.33
C THR A 433 -13.60 16.24 -17.88
N ILE A 434 -13.68 17.28 -17.05
CA ILE A 434 -13.98 17.14 -15.62
C ILE A 434 -15.35 17.72 -15.32
N LEU A 435 -16.29 16.88 -14.89
CA LEU A 435 -17.55 17.31 -14.31
C LEU A 435 -17.35 17.54 -12.82
N PHE A 436 -17.52 18.78 -12.39
CA PHE A 436 -17.25 19.21 -11.02
C PHE A 436 -18.52 19.81 -10.42
N LEU A 437 -19.13 19.12 -9.45
CA LEU A 437 -20.25 19.70 -8.71
C LEU A 437 -19.76 20.84 -7.83
N ASP A 438 -20.30 22.04 -8.06
CA ASP A 438 -19.94 23.23 -7.30
C ASP A 438 -20.28 23.01 -5.82
N PRO A 439 -19.30 23.07 -4.89
CA PRO A 439 -19.56 23.02 -3.46
C PRO A 439 -20.60 24.05 -3.00
N ALA A 440 -20.67 25.22 -3.65
CA ALA A 440 -21.62 26.28 -3.32
C ALA A 440 -23.07 25.94 -3.69
N SER A 441 -23.31 24.90 -4.50
CA SER A 441 -24.65 24.47 -4.90
C SER A 441 -25.49 23.93 -3.72
N GLY A 442 -24.84 23.49 -2.63
CA GLY A 442 -25.50 22.90 -1.47
C GLY A 442 -26.16 21.54 -1.71
N VAL A 443 -26.05 20.97 -2.92
CA VAL A 443 -26.56 19.64 -3.25
C VAL A 443 -25.46 18.58 -3.10
N ARG A 444 -25.87 17.34 -2.84
CA ARG A 444 -24.95 16.22 -2.61
C ARG A 444 -24.44 15.58 -3.90
N ASP A 445 -25.35 15.24 -4.81
CA ASP A 445 -25.06 14.30 -5.91
C ASP A 445 -24.73 15.05 -7.20
N ALA A 446 -23.63 14.66 -7.85
CA ALA A 446 -23.22 15.28 -9.11
C ALA A 446 -24.18 14.91 -10.26
N ILE A 447 -24.57 13.63 -10.35
CA ILE A 447 -25.40 13.10 -11.43
C ILE A 447 -26.51 12.21 -10.88
N VAL A 448 -27.75 12.43 -11.35
CA VAL A 448 -28.92 11.59 -11.02
C VAL A 448 -29.78 11.28 -12.25
N ASN A 449 -30.68 10.30 -12.14
CA ASN A 449 -31.67 10.03 -13.17
C ASN A 449 -32.73 11.14 -13.20
N ALA A 450 -33.07 11.63 -14.40
CA ALA A 450 -34.12 12.63 -14.56
C ALA A 450 -35.51 12.05 -14.27
N GLU A 451 -35.77 10.85 -14.79
CA GLU A 451 -37.01 10.11 -14.62
C GLU A 451 -36.76 8.80 -13.82
N PRO A 452 -37.75 8.30 -13.06
CA PRO A 452 -37.62 7.04 -12.31
C PRO A 452 -37.38 5.80 -13.18
N ASP A 453 -37.74 5.84 -14.47
CA ASP A 453 -37.64 4.76 -15.46
C ASP A 453 -36.51 4.98 -16.47
N LEU A 454 -35.35 5.46 -15.97
CA LEU A 454 -34.17 5.73 -16.78
C LEU A 454 -33.83 4.57 -17.73
N THR A 455 -33.80 4.83 -19.03
CA THR A 455 -33.51 3.82 -20.05
C THR A 455 -32.54 4.31 -21.12
N ASN A 456 -31.72 3.38 -21.61
CA ASN A 456 -30.82 3.54 -22.77
C ASN A 456 -29.85 4.71 -22.63
N ILE A 457 -29.03 4.66 -21.58
CA ILE A 457 -28.05 5.73 -21.32
C ILE A 457 -26.62 5.21 -21.39
N THR A 458 -25.72 6.07 -21.86
CA THR A 458 -24.28 5.84 -21.82
C THR A 458 -23.58 7.08 -21.27
N ILE A 459 -22.74 6.91 -20.25
CA ILE A 459 -21.80 7.95 -19.80
C ILE A 459 -20.39 7.43 -20.06
N ARG A 460 -19.56 8.23 -20.75
CA ARG A 460 -18.23 7.76 -21.16
C ARG A 460 -17.16 8.83 -21.26
N ASP A 461 -15.91 8.38 -21.13
CA ASP A 461 -14.70 9.15 -21.46
C ASP A 461 -14.60 10.49 -20.71
N LEU A 462 -14.93 10.52 -19.42
CA LEU A 462 -14.91 11.73 -18.60
C LEU A 462 -14.62 11.45 -17.12
N VAL A 463 -14.31 12.51 -16.38
CA VAL A 463 -14.06 12.48 -14.94
C VAL A 463 -15.22 13.11 -14.18
N ILE A 464 -15.66 12.49 -13.10
CA ILE A 464 -16.51 13.10 -12.06
C ILE A 464 -15.64 13.33 -10.83
N GLU A 465 -15.51 14.60 -10.42
CA GLU A 465 -14.68 15.02 -9.28
C GLU A 465 -15.53 15.28 -8.04
N GLY A 466 -15.28 14.49 -7.00
CA GLY A 466 -15.92 14.51 -5.68
C GLY A 466 -15.19 15.33 -4.61
N ALA A 467 -14.01 15.89 -4.88
CA ALA A 467 -13.26 16.77 -3.97
C ALA A 467 -13.79 18.21 -3.94
N LEU A 468 -13.58 18.95 -2.83
CA LEU A 468 -14.05 20.34 -2.69
C LEU A 468 -13.42 21.34 -3.68
N LYS A 469 -12.33 20.95 -4.35
CA LYS A 469 -11.63 21.74 -5.36
C LYS A 469 -11.11 20.80 -6.45
N THR A 470 -10.92 21.34 -7.65
CA THR A 470 -10.28 20.63 -8.77
C THR A 470 -8.75 20.82 -8.82
N GLU A 471 -8.23 21.72 -7.99
CA GLU A 471 -6.79 21.99 -7.90
C GLU A 471 -6.05 20.74 -7.40
N ILE A 472 -4.99 20.37 -8.11
CA ILE A 472 -4.12 19.27 -7.71
C ILE A 472 -3.18 19.79 -6.62
N HIS A 473 -3.37 19.30 -5.40
CA HIS A 473 -2.52 19.65 -4.28
C HIS A 473 -1.14 19.00 -4.40
N SER A 474 -0.14 19.69 -3.85
CA SER A 474 1.25 19.22 -3.93
C SER A 474 1.58 18.07 -2.96
N ASP A 475 0.64 17.71 -2.08
CA ASP A 475 0.67 16.50 -1.24
C ASP A 475 -0.63 15.71 -1.46
N PRO A 476 -0.56 14.45 -1.96
CA PRO A 476 -1.72 13.62 -2.24
C PRO A 476 -2.54 13.27 -0.99
N ASN A 477 -1.96 13.36 0.21
CA ASN A 477 -2.69 13.06 1.44
C ASN A 477 -3.53 14.24 1.95
N SER A 478 -3.26 15.47 1.49
CA SER A 478 -3.87 16.70 2.03
C SER A 478 -5.35 16.86 1.68
N THR A 479 -5.82 16.28 0.58
CA THR A 479 -7.20 16.45 0.09
C THR A 479 -7.94 15.14 -0.15
N ARG A 480 -7.52 14.06 0.51
CA ARG A 480 -8.21 12.77 0.42
C ARG A 480 -9.64 12.88 0.95
N SER A 481 -10.57 12.15 0.35
CA SER A 481 -11.99 12.25 0.67
C SER A 481 -12.30 11.92 2.12
N PHE A 482 -11.55 11.00 2.74
CA PHE A 482 -11.71 10.64 4.15
C PHE A 482 -11.36 11.76 5.14
N ARG A 483 -10.65 12.80 4.70
CA ARG A 483 -10.35 14.01 5.50
C ARG A 483 -11.42 15.09 5.35
N SER A 484 -12.30 14.94 4.38
CA SER A 484 -13.41 15.86 4.13
C SER A 484 -14.65 15.44 4.91
N THR A 485 -15.31 16.41 5.52
CA THR A 485 -16.64 16.23 6.14
C THR A 485 -17.79 16.60 5.19
N ALA A 486 -17.47 17.08 3.98
CA ALA A 486 -18.48 17.38 2.98
C ALA A 486 -19.24 16.11 2.59
N ASN A 487 -20.51 16.21 2.23
CA ASN A 487 -21.31 15.08 1.75
C ASN A 487 -21.48 15.21 0.24
N ARG A 488 -20.73 14.44 -0.55
CA ARG A 488 -20.72 14.55 -2.02
C ARG A 488 -20.75 13.17 -2.69
N GLY A 489 -21.75 12.93 -3.53
CA GLY A 489 -21.93 11.73 -4.32
C GLY A 489 -21.56 11.94 -5.78
N GLY A 490 -21.10 10.87 -6.43
CA GLY A 490 -20.84 10.87 -7.88
C GLY A 490 -22.13 10.67 -8.68
N ILE A 491 -22.37 9.43 -9.12
CA ILE A 491 -23.54 9.04 -9.93
C ILE A 491 -24.55 8.26 -9.09
N MET A 492 -25.76 8.79 -8.92
CA MET A 492 -26.84 8.14 -8.16
C MET A 492 -28.07 7.90 -9.04
N PHE A 493 -28.24 6.67 -9.53
CA PHE A 493 -29.42 6.27 -10.31
C PHE A 493 -30.32 5.37 -9.49
N LEU A 494 -31.52 5.87 -9.17
CA LEU A 494 -32.42 5.22 -8.21
C LEU A 494 -33.81 5.00 -8.83
N GLY A 495 -34.11 3.73 -9.11
CA GLY A 495 -35.46 3.24 -9.34
C GLY A 495 -36.19 2.98 -8.03
N GLN A 496 -37.51 2.99 -8.08
CA GLN A 496 -38.42 2.69 -6.96
C GLN A 496 -38.77 1.19 -6.87
N LYS A 497 -38.48 0.42 -7.92
CA LYS A 497 -38.69 -1.04 -7.97
C LYS A 497 -37.64 -1.72 -8.84
N ALA A 498 -37.39 -3.00 -8.60
CA ALA A 498 -36.46 -3.80 -9.39
C ALA A 498 -36.83 -3.83 -10.88
N GLY A 499 -35.83 -3.66 -11.75
CA GLY A 499 -35.99 -3.67 -13.21
C GLY A 499 -36.72 -2.45 -13.80
N GLN A 500 -36.89 -1.38 -13.01
CA GLN A 500 -37.54 -0.15 -13.47
C GLN A 500 -36.65 0.60 -14.46
N MET A 501 -35.36 0.72 -14.17
CA MET A 501 -34.38 1.32 -15.07
C MET A 501 -33.73 0.25 -15.94
N LYS A 502 -33.32 0.58 -17.16
CA LYS A 502 -32.80 -0.40 -18.13
C LYS A 502 -31.64 0.13 -18.94
N ASN A 503 -30.71 -0.75 -19.33
CA ASN A 503 -29.67 -0.46 -20.32
C ASN A 503 -28.81 0.76 -19.93
N ILE A 504 -28.14 0.66 -18.78
CA ILE A 504 -27.24 1.69 -18.25
C ILE A 504 -25.80 1.28 -18.53
N THR A 505 -25.03 2.12 -19.22
CA THR A 505 -23.60 1.87 -19.47
C THR A 505 -22.74 3.03 -18.96
N LEU A 506 -21.75 2.70 -18.13
CA LEU A 506 -20.62 3.57 -17.80
C LEU A 506 -19.37 2.97 -18.46
N GLU A 507 -18.69 3.73 -19.32
CA GLU A 507 -17.53 3.25 -20.08
C GLU A 507 -16.36 4.24 -20.01
N ASN A 508 -15.16 3.81 -19.60
CA ASN A 508 -14.00 4.71 -19.46
C ASN A 508 -14.29 5.94 -18.58
N VAL A 509 -15.08 5.78 -17.52
CA VAL A 509 -15.41 6.85 -16.59
C VAL A 509 -14.48 6.80 -15.40
N THR A 510 -13.94 7.94 -14.99
CA THR A 510 -13.27 8.08 -13.69
C THR A 510 -14.20 8.77 -12.70
N VAL A 511 -14.49 8.15 -11.55
CA VAL A 511 -15.19 8.81 -10.44
C VAL A 511 -14.27 8.79 -9.24
N LYS A 512 -13.98 9.98 -8.70
CA LYS A 512 -13.00 10.07 -7.62
C LYS A 512 -13.35 11.04 -6.53
N ASN A 513 -12.80 10.81 -5.35
CA ASN A 513 -12.88 11.67 -4.16
C ASN A 513 -14.30 11.93 -3.62
N CYS A 514 -15.30 11.13 -4.01
CA CYS A 514 -16.66 11.28 -3.48
C CYS A 514 -16.68 10.84 -2.01
N THR A 515 -17.15 11.71 -1.11
CA THR A 515 -17.30 11.34 0.31
C THR A 515 -18.52 10.47 0.56
N TYR A 516 -19.49 10.44 -0.36
CA TYR A 516 -20.56 9.45 -0.42
C TYR A 516 -20.19 8.33 -1.41
N ASN A 517 -21.15 7.55 -1.89
CA ASN A 517 -20.89 6.56 -2.94
C ASN A 517 -20.29 7.23 -4.20
N GLY A 518 -19.32 6.57 -4.83
CA GLY A 518 -18.83 6.97 -6.15
C GLY A 518 -19.93 6.75 -7.19
N VAL A 519 -20.39 5.51 -7.32
CA VAL A 519 -21.53 5.14 -8.15
C VAL A 519 -22.52 4.31 -7.33
N PHE A 520 -23.79 4.70 -7.32
CA PHE A 520 -24.89 3.95 -6.75
C PHE A 520 -26.00 3.76 -7.78
N ILE A 521 -26.30 2.51 -8.13
CA ILE A 521 -27.43 2.17 -9.00
C ILE A 521 -28.36 1.19 -8.29
N SER A 522 -29.63 1.56 -8.16
CA SER A 522 -30.67 0.74 -7.52
C SER A 522 -31.84 0.47 -8.46
N GLY A 523 -32.25 -0.79 -8.60
CA GLY A 523 -33.47 -1.17 -9.32
C GLY A 523 -33.34 -1.19 -10.85
N ALA A 524 -32.16 -1.53 -11.39
CA ALA A 524 -31.89 -1.53 -12.83
C ALA A 524 -31.71 -2.95 -13.44
N GLU A 525 -31.99 -3.09 -14.73
CA GLU A 525 -31.67 -4.28 -15.53
C GLU A 525 -30.68 -3.91 -16.64
N ASN A 526 -29.72 -4.80 -16.95
CA ASN A 526 -28.68 -4.57 -17.96
C ASN A 526 -27.80 -3.35 -17.62
N VAL A 527 -26.98 -3.52 -16.58
CA VAL A 527 -26.04 -2.50 -16.08
C VAL A 527 -24.61 -2.89 -16.46
N ASN A 528 -23.91 -2.02 -17.16
CA ASN A 528 -22.54 -2.24 -17.63
C ASN A 528 -21.60 -1.18 -17.06
N ILE A 529 -20.61 -1.62 -16.29
CA ILE A 529 -19.50 -0.80 -15.76
C ILE A 529 -18.22 -1.32 -16.42
N LEU A 530 -17.74 -0.60 -17.43
CA LEU A 530 -16.72 -1.08 -18.36
C LEU A 530 -15.51 -0.16 -18.36
N ASN A 531 -14.34 -0.70 -18.04
CA ASN A 531 -13.09 0.07 -18.07
C ASN A 531 -13.15 1.37 -17.23
N CYS A 532 -13.87 1.37 -16.12
CA CYS A 532 -14.00 2.54 -15.24
C CYS A 532 -12.91 2.55 -14.16
N ASN A 533 -12.57 3.74 -13.65
CA ASN A 533 -11.72 3.92 -12.47
C ASN A 533 -12.53 4.60 -11.37
N LEU A 534 -12.93 3.85 -10.36
CA LEU A 534 -13.65 4.34 -9.19
C LEU A 534 -12.68 4.32 -8.01
N GLU A 535 -12.16 5.49 -7.63
CA GLU A 535 -11.13 5.58 -6.61
C GLU A 535 -11.39 6.64 -5.54
N GLU A 536 -10.94 6.43 -4.30
CA GLU A 536 -11.11 7.41 -3.22
C GLU A 536 -12.58 7.77 -2.93
N ASN A 537 -13.52 6.85 -3.15
CA ASN A 537 -14.94 7.10 -2.87
C ASN A 537 -15.44 6.33 -1.64
N GLY A 538 -16.40 6.92 -0.94
CA GLY A 538 -17.04 6.33 0.24
C GLY A 538 -16.31 6.66 1.55
N SER A 539 -16.82 7.67 2.26
CA SER A 539 -16.24 8.15 3.52
C SER A 539 -16.99 7.63 4.75
N SER A 540 -16.72 8.20 5.92
CA SER A 540 -17.47 7.98 7.16
C SER A 540 -18.55 9.03 7.39
N VAL A 541 -18.95 9.77 6.34
CA VAL A 541 -20.02 10.77 6.46
C VAL A 541 -21.35 10.10 6.79
N VAL A 542 -22.26 10.84 7.42
CA VAL A 542 -23.60 10.35 7.79
C VAL A 542 -24.26 9.65 6.59
N PRO A 543 -24.78 8.41 6.74
CA PRO A 543 -25.10 7.71 7.99
C PRO A 543 -23.96 6.98 8.72
N GLY A 544 -22.72 7.00 8.21
CA GLY A 544 -21.57 6.39 8.86
C GLY A 544 -20.76 5.47 7.94
N PRO A 545 -19.66 4.88 8.44
CA PRO A 545 -18.78 4.03 7.66
C PRO A 545 -19.49 2.74 7.21
N GLN A 546 -18.88 2.01 6.27
CA GLN A 546 -19.34 0.71 5.72
C GLN A 546 -20.60 0.76 4.86
N LEU A 547 -21.19 1.94 4.67
CA LEU A 547 -22.43 2.12 3.89
C LEU A 547 -22.21 2.83 2.56
N GLN A 548 -20.99 3.33 2.33
CA GLN A 548 -20.61 4.09 1.15
C GLN A 548 -19.39 3.45 0.53
N HIS A 549 -19.40 3.32 -0.79
CA HIS A 549 -18.50 2.45 -1.54
C HIS A 549 -18.00 3.14 -2.80
N ASN A 550 -17.00 2.53 -3.44
CA ASN A 550 -16.68 2.88 -4.83
C ASN A 550 -17.86 2.59 -5.75
N LEU A 551 -18.39 1.37 -5.69
CA LEU A 551 -19.56 0.94 -6.44
C LEU A 551 -20.57 0.23 -5.54
N LEU A 552 -21.78 0.77 -5.46
CA LEU A 552 -22.93 0.14 -4.81
C LEU A 552 -23.99 -0.18 -5.88
N LEU A 553 -24.38 -1.45 -5.96
CA LEU A 553 -25.50 -1.89 -6.79
C LEU A 553 -26.52 -2.60 -5.92
N THR A 554 -27.79 -2.19 -5.99
CA THR A 554 -28.86 -2.90 -5.27
C THR A 554 -30.07 -3.19 -6.15
N HIS A 555 -30.71 -4.35 -5.97
CA HIS A 555 -31.88 -4.74 -6.76
C HIS A 555 -31.65 -4.69 -8.29
N CYS A 556 -30.40 -4.89 -8.72
CA CYS A 556 -30.00 -4.88 -10.11
C CYS A 556 -29.95 -6.29 -10.71
N SER A 557 -30.19 -6.43 -12.02
CA SER A 557 -30.06 -7.71 -12.72
C SER A 557 -29.33 -7.59 -14.05
N LYS A 558 -28.68 -8.69 -14.50
CA LYS A 558 -27.84 -8.71 -15.71
C LYS A 558 -26.75 -7.63 -15.63
N VAL A 559 -25.88 -7.76 -14.64
CA VAL A 559 -24.84 -6.77 -14.34
C VAL A 559 -23.50 -7.26 -14.87
N THR A 560 -22.77 -6.40 -15.57
CA THR A 560 -21.38 -6.62 -15.95
C THR A 560 -20.50 -5.52 -15.38
N ILE A 561 -19.56 -5.87 -14.52
CA ILE A 561 -18.46 -5.03 -14.05
C ILE A 561 -17.20 -5.65 -14.62
N LYS A 562 -16.54 -4.97 -15.56
CA LYS A 562 -15.44 -5.58 -16.30
C LYS A 562 -14.30 -4.61 -16.56
N ASP A 563 -13.09 -5.13 -16.50
CA ASP A 563 -11.86 -4.43 -16.88
C ASP A 563 -11.69 -3.11 -16.10
N SER A 564 -12.19 -3.01 -14.87
CA SER A 564 -12.31 -1.75 -14.11
C SER A 564 -11.36 -1.72 -12.91
N ARG A 565 -11.18 -0.55 -12.32
CA ARG A 565 -10.44 -0.33 -11.08
C ARG A 565 -11.39 0.20 -10.02
N LEU A 566 -11.45 -0.44 -8.86
CA LEU A 566 -12.39 -0.16 -7.77
C LEU A 566 -11.64 -0.08 -6.43
N ASP A 567 -10.94 1.03 -6.26
CA ASP A 567 -9.80 1.08 -5.35
C ASP A 567 -9.91 2.14 -4.27
N THR A 568 -9.29 1.86 -3.13
CA THR A 568 -9.11 2.85 -2.06
C THR A 568 -10.44 3.47 -1.62
N SER A 569 -11.49 2.67 -1.39
CA SER A 569 -12.68 3.14 -0.69
C SER A 569 -12.34 3.37 0.78
N PRO A 570 -12.27 4.61 1.30
CA PRO A 570 -11.63 4.85 2.59
C PRO A 570 -12.39 4.33 3.82
N PHE A 571 -13.69 4.07 3.68
CA PHE A 571 -14.51 3.48 4.73
C PHE A 571 -15.50 2.43 4.20
N GLY A 572 -15.27 1.91 2.99
CA GLY A 572 -16.18 1.01 2.31
C GLY A 572 -15.50 -0.10 1.53
N SER A 573 -16.30 -0.80 0.74
CA SER A 573 -15.86 -1.83 -0.18
C SER A 573 -15.58 -1.27 -1.58
N GLY A 574 -14.79 -2.01 -2.37
CA GLY A 574 -14.60 -1.71 -3.80
C GLY A 574 -15.90 -1.92 -4.58
N VAL A 575 -16.53 -3.08 -4.39
CA VAL A 575 -17.84 -3.44 -4.95
C VAL A 575 -18.76 -3.87 -3.80
N ALA A 576 -19.99 -3.35 -3.75
CA ALA A 576 -21.04 -3.84 -2.88
C ALA A 576 -22.30 -4.18 -3.69
N LEU A 577 -22.78 -5.41 -3.54
CA LEU A 577 -23.95 -5.95 -4.22
C LEU A 577 -25.03 -6.31 -3.19
N GLY A 578 -26.23 -5.75 -3.30
CA GLY A 578 -27.36 -6.06 -2.43
C GLY A 578 -28.58 -6.49 -3.23
N HIS A 579 -29.09 -7.70 -3.04
CA HIS A 579 -30.26 -8.19 -3.77
C HIS A 579 -30.09 -8.17 -5.31
N CYS A 580 -28.88 -8.44 -5.81
CA CYS A 580 -28.58 -8.48 -7.23
C CYS A 580 -28.74 -9.87 -7.83
N ARG A 581 -28.95 -9.94 -9.16
CA ARG A 581 -29.07 -11.21 -9.92
C ARG A 581 -28.24 -11.18 -11.20
N ASP A 582 -27.67 -12.33 -11.57
CA ASP A 582 -26.90 -12.48 -12.81
C ASP A 582 -25.79 -11.43 -12.93
N VAL A 583 -24.84 -11.46 -11.99
CA VAL A 583 -23.75 -10.48 -11.89
C VAL A 583 -22.43 -11.12 -12.32
N LEU A 584 -21.68 -10.42 -13.16
CA LEU A 584 -20.29 -10.73 -13.49
C LEU A 584 -19.38 -9.58 -13.03
N VAL A 585 -18.40 -9.88 -12.18
CA VAL A 585 -17.28 -9.01 -11.83
C VAL A 585 -16.01 -9.64 -12.38
N ALA A 586 -15.42 -9.06 -13.42
CA ALA A 586 -14.32 -9.70 -14.14
C ALA A 586 -13.13 -8.79 -14.49
N ASN A 587 -11.92 -9.37 -14.53
CA ASN A 587 -10.70 -8.74 -15.03
C ASN A 587 -10.40 -7.36 -14.41
N SER A 588 -10.78 -7.15 -13.16
CA SER A 588 -10.71 -5.84 -12.50
C SER A 588 -9.64 -5.81 -11.41
N GLU A 589 -9.09 -4.62 -11.15
CA GLU A 589 -8.30 -4.31 -9.96
C GLU A 589 -9.26 -3.86 -8.85
N ILE A 590 -9.27 -4.57 -7.72
CA ILE A 590 -10.14 -4.30 -6.58
C ILE A 590 -9.28 -4.28 -5.32
N ALA A 591 -8.65 -3.13 -5.08
CA ALA A 591 -7.53 -3.05 -4.15
C ALA A 591 -7.66 -1.92 -3.12
N ARG A 592 -7.01 -2.12 -1.98
CA ARG A 592 -6.77 -1.07 -0.97
C ARG A 592 -8.03 -0.51 -0.29
N ASN A 593 -9.17 -1.18 -0.37
CA ASN A 593 -10.41 -0.71 0.27
C ASN A 593 -10.35 -0.94 1.79
N ALA A 594 -11.00 -0.07 2.57
CA ALA A 594 -11.02 -0.15 4.03
C ALA A 594 -11.97 -1.23 4.57
N TRP A 595 -12.77 -1.84 3.69
CA TRP A 595 -13.63 -2.97 4.01
C TRP A 595 -13.30 -4.15 3.10
N TYR A 596 -14.29 -4.75 2.43
CA TYR A 596 -14.07 -5.88 1.54
C TYR A 596 -13.64 -5.42 0.14
N GLY A 597 -12.97 -6.29 -0.61
CA GLY A 597 -12.84 -6.07 -2.05
C GLY A 597 -14.22 -6.11 -2.71
N VAL A 598 -14.90 -7.26 -2.57
CA VAL A 598 -16.27 -7.48 -3.05
C VAL A 598 -17.17 -7.93 -1.89
N LEU A 599 -18.23 -7.18 -1.62
CA LEU A 599 -19.29 -7.53 -0.66
C LEU A 599 -20.54 -7.98 -1.42
N ILE A 600 -21.05 -9.16 -1.07
CA ILE A 600 -22.21 -9.80 -1.70
C ILE A 600 -23.25 -10.11 -0.63
N THR A 601 -24.40 -9.44 -0.74
CA THR A 601 -25.48 -9.50 0.25
C THR A 601 -26.76 -9.96 -0.44
N GLU A 602 -27.35 -11.05 0.06
CA GLU A 602 -28.67 -11.56 -0.36
C GLU A 602 -28.86 -11.61 -1.89
N SER A 603 -27.80 -11.99 -2.63
CA SER A 603 -27.74 -11.94 -4.10
C SER A 603 -27.69 -13.35 -4.71
N ASN A 604 -28.06 -13.47 -5.98
CA ASN A 604 -28.13 -14.77 -6.68
C ASN A 604 -27.35 -14.76 -8.00
N ASN A 605 -26.67 -15.87 -8.32
CA ASN A 605 -25.92 -16.06 -9.56
C ASN A 605 -24.86 -14.94 -9.77
N VAL A 606 -23.90 -14.87 -8.85
CA VAL A 606 -22.80 -13.88 -8.87
C VAL A 606 -21.50 -14.59 -9.24
N LYS A 607 -20.79 -14.06 -10.23
CA LYS A 607 -19.49 -14.56 -10.69
C LYS A 607 -18.43 -13.50 -10.47
N VAL A 608 -17.37 -13.86 -9.75
CA VAL A 608 -16.19 -13.02 -9.52
C VAL A 608 -15.02 -13.74 -10.20
N GLU A 609 -14.58 -13.25 -11.36
CA GLU A 609 -13.69 -13.98 -12.26
C GLU A 609 -12.42 -13.21 -12.67
N ASN A 610 -11.25 -13.83 -12.52
CA ASN A 610 -9.96 -13.29 -13.02
C ASN A 610 -9.63 -11.86 -12.56
N ASN A 611 -10.03 -11.49 -11.34
CA ASN A 611 -9.72 -10.19 -10.75
C ASN A 611 -8.40 -10.25 -9.95
N LEU A 612 -7.77 -9.09 -9.79
CA LEU A 612 -6.77 -8.86 -8.75
C LEU A 612 -7.48 -8.22 -7.54
N ILE A 613 -7.51 -8.94 -6.42
CA ILE A 613 -8.18 -8.49 -5.18
C ILE A 613 -7.16 -8.46 -4.05
N GLU A 614 -6.69 -7.27 -3.68
CA GLU A 614 -5.57 -7.19 -2.74
C GLU A 614 -5.56 -6.01 -1.77
N GLY A 615 -4.89 -6.22 -0.63
CA GLY A 615 -4.62 -5.16 0.33
C GLY A 615 -5.89 -4.50 0.90
N ASN A 616 -7.02 -5.20 0.89
CA ASN A 616 -8.25 -4.71 1.52
C ASN A 616 -8.17 -4.95 3.04
N ASP A 617 -8.75 -4.07 3.86
CA ASP A 617 -8.62 -4.14 5.32
C ASP A 617 -9.56 -5.20 5.95
N ARG A 618 -10.35 -5.90 5.12
CA ARG A 618 -11.12 -7.11 5.46
C ARG A 618 -10.87 -8.20 4.43
N SER A 619 -11.80 -9.15 4.28
CA SER A 619 -11.69 -10.25 3.33
C SER A 619 -11.72 -9.77 1.87
N GLY A 620 -11.05 -10.49 0.97
CA GLY A 620 -11.05 -10.16 -0.45
C GLY A 620 -12.45 -10.20 -1.05
N VAL A 621 -13.13 -11.34 -0.89
CA VAL A 621 -14.54 -11.52 -1.24
C VAL A 621 -15.33 -11.95 0.00
N MET A 622 -16.41 -11.24 0.29
CA MET A 622 -17.36 -11.57 1.36
C MET A 622 -18.74 -11.85 0.77
N SER A 623 -19.30 -13.00 1.08
CA SER A 623 -20.71 -13.30 0.87
C SER A 623 -21.41 -13.44 2.23
N GLU A 624 -21.99 -12.34 2.71
CA GLU A 624 -22.54 -12.26 4.06
C GLU A 624 -23.94 -12.88 4.18
N PHE A 625 -24.32 -13.18 5.42
CA PHE A 625 -25.65 -13.61 5.79
C PHE A 625 -26.36 -12.53 6.60
N LEU A 626 -27.54 -12.09 6.13
CA LEU A 626 -28.43 -11.22 6.89
C LEU A 626 -29.79 -11.89 7.15
N SER A 627 -30.30 -12.67 6.20
CA SER A 627 -31.60 -13.33 6.30
C SER A 627 -31.66 -14.67 5.58
N SER A 628 -31.51 -14.68 4.25
CA SER A 628 -31.57 -15.92 3.44
C SER A 628 -30.17 -16.39 3.01
N GLY A 629 -29.20 -15.47 3.00
CA GLY A 629 -27.87 -15.73 2.44
C GLY A 629 -27.87 -15.64 0.91
N SER A 630 -26.69 -15.41 0.33
CA SER A 630 -26.53 -15.41 -1.12
C SER A 630 -26.51 -16.81 -1.71
N GLU A 631 -26.85 -16.96 -2.98
CA GLU A 631 -26.93 -18.26 -3.65
C GLU A 631 -26.24 -18.26 -5.03
N ASN A 632 -25.62 -19.39 -5.38
CA ASN A 632 -24.89 -19.58 -6.64
C ASN A 632 -23.79 -18.53 -6.85
N VAL A 633 -22.96 -18.32 -5.84
CA VAL A 633 -21.78 -17.43 -5.94
C VAL A 633 -20.56 -18.24 -6.35
N THR A 634 -19.93 -17.87 -7.46
CA THR A 634 -18.69 -18.50 -7.95
C THR A 634 -17.56 -17.48 -7.95
N VAL A 635 -16.49 -17.76 -7.21
CA VAL A 635 -15.25 -16.99 -7.20
C VAL A 635 -14.20 -17.81 -7.94
N ASN A 636 -13.82 -17.45 -9.16
CA ASN A 636 -13.00 -18.31 -10.01
C ASN A 636 -11.83 -17.61 -10.70
N GLY A 637 -10.63 -18.20 -10.62
CA GLY A 637 -9.45 -17.72 -11.36
C GLY A 637 -8.88 -16.38 -10.89
N ASN A 638 -9.26 -15.88 -9.71
CA ASN A 638 -8.78 -14.60 -9.18
C ASN A 638 -7.41 -14.74 -8.51
N THR A 639 -6.64 -13.65 -8.49
CA THR A 639 -5.50 -13.48 -7.59
C THR A 639 -5.99 -12.69 -6.37
N ILE A 640 -6.09 -13.37 -5.22
CA ILE A 640 -6.61 -12.79 -3.98
C ILE A 640 -5.50 -12.81 -2.94
N GLN A 641 -4.94 -11.66 -2.60
CA GLN A 641 -3.71 -11.62 -1.81
C GLN A 641 -3.61 -10.46 -0.82
N TYR A 642 -2.97 -10.70 0.31
CA TYR A 642 -2.63 -9.69 1.34
C TYR A 642 -3.80 -8.83 1.82
N ASN A 643 -5.02 -9.35 1.73
CA ASN A 643 -6.18 -8.79 2.42
C ASN A 643 -6.06 -9.09 3.93
N ASN A 644 -6.59 -8.26 4.81
CA ASN A 644 -6.44 -8.44 6.26
C ASN A 644 -7.38 -9.53 6.82
N GLY A 645 -8.43 -9.89 6.07
CA GLY A 645 -9.32 -11.03 6.33
C GLY A 645 -8.97 -12.27 5.50
N PHE A 646 -9.94 -13.13 5.27
CA PHE A 646 -9.79 -14.28 4.38
C PHE A 646 -9.69 -13.83 2.90
N GLY A 647 -9.19 -14.70 2.04
CA GLY A 647 -9.33 -14.48 0.59
C GLY A 647 -10.81 -14.54 0.17
N VAL A 648 -11.51 -15.59 0.58
CA VAL A 648 -12.96 -15.76 0.39
C VAL A 648 -13.63 -16.09 1.71
N GLU A 649 -14.67 -15.35 2.07
CA GLU A 649 -15.45 -15.57 3.28
C GLU A 649 -16.94 -15.62 2.95
N SER A 650 -17.67 -16.57 3.52
CA SER A 650 -19.11 -16.70 3.34
C SER A 650 -19.79 -17.35 4.54
N TYR A 651 -21.00 -16.88 4.84
CA TYR A 651 -21.87 -17.41 5.88
C TYR A 651 -23.25 -17.71 5.31
N ALA A 652 -23.79 -18.89 5.65
CA ALA A 652 -25.11 -19.41 5.26
C ALA A 652 -25.48 -19.22 3.77
N GLY A 653 -24.49 -19.14 2.89
CA GLY A 653 -24.69 -19.09 1.45
C GLY A 653 -24.96 -20.47 0.85
N LYS A 654 -25.71 -20.53 -0.25
CA LYS A 654 -26.02 -21.77 -0.97
C LYS A 654 -25.20 -21.86 -2.25
N ASN A 655 -24.61 -23.02 -2.53
CA ASN A 655 -23.79 -23.25 -3.72
C ASN A 655 -22.67 -22.22 -3.91
N ILE A 656 -21.99 -21.85 -2.81
CA ILE A 656 -20.82 -20.97 -2.84
C ILE A 656 -19.61 -21.79 -3.24
N ARG A 657 -18.90 -21.36 -4.29
CA ARG A 657 -17.72 -22.05 -4.82
C ARG A 657 -16.57 -21.08 -5.01
N ALA A 658 -15.37 -21.54 -4.69
CA ALA A 658 -14.14 -20.79 -4.85
C ALA A 658 -13.09 -21.68 -5.54
N ASP A 659 -13.02 -21.59 -6.86
CA ASP A 659 -12.28 -22.51 -7.72
C ASP A 659 -11.08 -21.82 -8.38
N LYS A 660 -9.94 -22.50 -8.50
CA LYS A 660 -8.77 -22.03 -9.28
C LYS A 660 -8.26 -20.62 -8.91
N ASN A 661 -8.55 -20.12 -7.71
CA ASN A 661 -8.02 -18.85 -7.24
C ASN A 661 -6.59 -19.04 -6.72
N ILE A 662 -5.75 -18.02 -6.90
CA ILE A 662 -4.43 -17.92 -6.29
C ILE A 662 -4.58 -17.12 -5.01
N PHE A 663 -4.31 -17.76 -3.86
CA PHE A 663 -4.31 -17.11 -2.56
C PHE A 663 -2.89 -16.89 -2.06
N ALA A 664 -2.59 -15.69 -1.53
CA ALA A 664 -1.33 -15.42 -0.88
C ALA A 664 -1.49 -14.45 0.28
N GLY A 665 -1.12 -14.89 1.49
CA GLY A 665 -1.00 -14.01 2.66
C GLY A 665 -2.27 -13.26 3.06
N ASN A 666 -3.48 -13.78 2.81
CA ASN A 666 -4.69 -13.14 3.32
C ASN A 666 -4.88 -13.49 4.80
N GLY A 667 -4.94 -12.45 5.63
CA GLY A 667 -5.02 -12.56 7.08
C GLY A 667 -3.83 -13.30 7.68
N ASN A 668 -3.92 -13.59 8.97
CA ASN A 668 -2.91 -14.36 9.71
C ASN A 668 -3.28 -15.85 9.84
N ALA A 669 -4.28 -16.33 9.10
CA ALA A 669 -4.78 -17.70 9.18
C ALA A 669 -4.16 -18.61 8.11
N ALA A 670 -3.92 -19.88 8.48
CA ALA A 670 -3.47 -20.89 7.53
C ALA A 670 -4.52 -21.14 6.42
N GLU A 671 -5.79 -21.12 6.80
CA GLU A 671 -6.91 -21.21 5.87
C GLU A 671 -7.15 -19.86 5.20
N GLN A 672 -7.10 -19.85 3.88
CA GLN A 672 -7.34 -18.64 3.06
C GLN A 672 -8.81 -18.46 2.69
N GLN A 673 -9.67 -19.41 3.09
CA GLN A 673 -11.08 -19.43 2.75
C GLN A 673 -11.89 -19.85 3.98
N ARG A 674 -13.06 -19.23 4.16
CA ARG A 674 -14.04 -19.62 5.17
C ARG A 674 -15.43 -19.62 4.54
N ILE A 675 -15.88 -20.78 4.07
CA ILE A 675 -17.24 -20.96 3.53
C ILE A 675 -18.03 -21.78 4.55
N SER A 676 -18.92 -21.11 5.29
CA SER A 676 -19.64 -21.68 6.42
C SER A 676 -21.14 -21.78 6.13
N SER A 677 -21.76 -22.87 6.55
CA SER A 677 -23.24 -22.99 6.59
C SER A 677 -23.86 -22.28 7.79
N GLU A 678 -23.05 -21.72 8.68
CA GLU A 678 -23.50 -21.01 9.88
C GLU A 678 -24.28 -19.75 9.51
N ARG A 679 -25.42 -19.56 10.18
CA ARG A 679 -26.22 -18.33 10.13
C ARG A 679 -25.60 -17.29 11.07
N PHE A 680 -24.50 -16.68 10.62
CA PHE A 680 -23.73 -15.71 11.40
C PHE A 680 -23.81 -14.33 10.76
N ILE A 681 -24.26 -13.34 11.55
CA ILE A 681 -24.27 -11.93 11.17
C ILE A 681 -22.97 -11.30 11.68
N ILE A 682 -22.19 -10.73 10.78
CA ILE A 682 -20.92 -10.06 11.13
C ILE A 682 -21.23 -8.73 11.81
N MET A 683 -20.79 -8.58 13.06
CA MET A 683 -21.10 -7.39 13.88
C MET A 683 -19.96 -6.37 14.04
N LYS A 684 -18.73 -6.68 13.60
CA LYS A 684 -17.62 -5.73 13.41
C LYS A 684 -16.36 -6.39 12.91
#